data_AF-A0A355T6X7-F1
#
_entry.id   AF-A0A355T6X7-F1
#
_cell.length_a   1.000
_cell.length_b   1.000
_cell.length_c   1.000
_cell.angle_alpha   90.00
_cell.angle_beta   90.00
_cell.angle_gamma   90.00
#
_symmetry.space_group_name_H-M   'P 1'
#
loop_
_entity.id
_entity.type
_entity.pdbx_description
1 polymer ?
#
loop_
_entity_poly.entity_id
_entity_poly.type
_entity_poly.pdbx_seq_one_letter_code
_entity_poly.pdbx_strand_id
1 'polypeptide(L)'
;ATGNIDVGATTAGSTITISGQDIDLAGKADATTMAMLTATVGNVSSTGALEIEGSAVTVSGPALGATDATITATSGDATLDAVTATTGAIAINAATGNIDVGATTAGSTITISGQDIDLAGKADATTMAMLTATVGDVSSTGALEIEGSAVTVSGPALGATDATITATSGDATLGAVTATAGAITINAATGNIDVGATTAGTSITISGQDIDLGGKLTAGTSATLTAASGEISSTSNLEIEAGSISLFGRVTAATDILLTALTGGISSTGSLTATFGDIIANAANGPISVNDLEATGDIRLVGRSVNVAGTATAHGSAFLQALTGNVSVGGSVSATGGALVLNASNGSALLNRIGALSDVTLTVADLDLSGSISAGDQFILETDRSGQTIVLGGNGTTGDVTLRRTAGLIIDESELTKISAGRFDIDAGANDVLLLDAQLTNSSLDTMMIGTDQSSRIIAAGRVTGLTSLQLGYQTSGLDRRPELILISGQLGLDTSTGRLGIVRLESADDIVIGSERFLEIFESEALTLLGLASLPLSVAGGVDDHVFVATDQLQILALGSVVQQNTGRGVEGAGLVFNVPSKGDGVLFPSEDGPEEVLIFGEVVRADGTRVSAFNASLEDNILFGGGTTSAEPALIQNDQYYMNFCLIGDPVSCSADSLREIERNNRFINGDPSGLGGVIPVVFETGENDERDQEEDLGGVAASGNEALWDAGSR
;
A
#
# COMPACT_ATOMS: atom_id res chain seq x y z
N ALA A 1 69.54 29.32 -32.87
CA ALA A 1 70.97 29.06 -32.54
C ALA A 1 71.11 27.59 -32.15
N THR A 2 72.27 26.95 -32.36
CA THR A 2 72.50 25.52 -31.99
C THR A 2 73.06 25.35 -30.57
N GLY A 3 72.84 26.32 -29.68
CA GLY A 3 73.38 26.36 -28.33
C GLY A 3 72.36 26.96 -27.36
N ASN A 4 72.70 26.94 -26.07
CA ASN A 4 71.94 27.59 -25.02
C ASN A 4 72.00 29.11 -25.20
N ILE A 5 70.93 29.80 -24.82
CA ILE A 5 70.81 31.26 -24.93
C ILE A 5 70.49 31.84 -23.57
N ASP A 6 71.41 32.63 -23.03
CA ASP A 6 71.16 33.45 -21.84
C ASP A 6 70.69 34.83 -22.27
N VAL A 7 69.55 35.28 -21.76
CA VAL A 7 68.95 36.57 -22.09
C VAL A 7 68.61 37.34 -20.82
N GLY A 8 69.02 38.61 -20.75
CA GLY A 8 68.54 39.52 -19.71
C GLY A 8 67.09 39.93 -19.91
N ALA A 9 66.63 40.89 -19.11
CA ALA A 9 65.36 41.57 -19.38
C ALA A 9 65.37 42.13 -20.82
N THR A 10 64.34 41.78 -21.59
CA THR A 10 64.27 42.08 -23.02
C THR A 10 62.94 42.73 -23.31
N THR A 11 62.97 43.93 -23.87
CA THR A 11 61.77 44.64 -24.31
C THR A 11 61.84 44.90 -25.81
N ALA A 12 60.81 44.52 -26.56
CA ALA A 12 60.68 44.81 -27.98
C ALA A 12 59.40 45.58 -28.30
N GLY A 13 59.50 46.61 -29.14
CA GLY A 13 58.36 47.40 -29.59
C GLY A 13 57.43 46.70 -30.60
N SER A 14 57.63 45.40 -30.86
CA SER A 14 56.72 44.57 -31.64
C SER A 14 56.84 43.09 -31.27
N THR A 15 57.90 42.41 -31.70
CA THR A 15 58.06 40.96 -31.54
C THR A 15 59.39 40.61 -30.90
N ILE A 16 59.34 39.70 -29.92
CA ILE A 16 60.50 38.95 -29.45
C ILE A 16 60.45 37.57 -30.10
N THR A 17 61.55 37.16 -30.73
CA THR A 17 61.74 35.77 -31.21
C THR A 17 63.08 35.27 -30.72
N ILE A 18 63.08 34.30 -29.82
CA ILE A 18 64.28 33.66 -29.29
C ILE A 18 64.19 32.17 -29.60
N SER A 19 65.21 31.62 -30.25
CA SER A 19 65.26 30.19 -30.60
C SER A 19 66.64 29.61 -30.33
N GLY A 20 66.69 28.66 -29.38
CA GLY A 20 67.90 28.00 -28.92
C GLY A 20 67.62 26.54 -28.54
N GLN A 21 68.67 25.81 -28.12
CA GLN A 21 68.43 24.51 -27.49
C GLN A 21 67.76 24.67 -26.12
N ASP A 22 68.15 25.73 -25.41
CA ASP A 22 67.77 26.09 -24.05
C ASP A 22 67.75 27.62 -23.98
N ILE A 23 66.84 28.21 -23.21
CA ILE A 23 66.69 29.66 -23.07
C ILE A 23 66.60 30.01 -21.59
N ASP A 24 67.62 30.69 -21.07
CA ASP A 24 67.66 31.16 -19.69
C ASP A 24 67.35 32.67 -19.63
N LEU A 25 66.23 33.03 -19.01
CA LEU A 25 65.81 34.40 -18.78
C LEU A 25 66.24 34.90 -17.39
N ALA A 26 67.06 35.95 -17.37
CA ALA A 26 67.45 36.66 -16.15
C ALA A 26 66.52 37.86 -15.83
N GLY A 27 65.42 38.02 -16.57
CA GLY A 27 64.39 39.04 -16.36
C GLY A 27 63.23 38.88 -17.35
N LYS A 28 62.26 39.80 -17.30
CA LYS A 28 61.05 39.77 -18.13
C LYS A 28 61.35 39.81 -19.64
N ALA A 29 60.70 38.95 -20.41
CA ALA A 29 60.58 39.07 -21.86
C ALA A 29 59.27 39.78 -22.21
N ASP A 30 59.35 41.01 -22.72
CA ASP A 30 58.21 41.92 -22.93
C ASP A 30 58.13 42.38 -24.39
N ALA A 31 57.09 41.93 -25.11
CA ALA A 31 56.84 42.32 -26.49
C ALA A 31 55.47 42.99 -26.61
N THR A 32 55.35 44.09 -27.36
CA THR A 32 54.04 44.73 -27.52
C THR A 32 53.08 43.93 -28.40
N THR A 33 53.55 42.98 -29.20
CA THR A 33 52.73 42.18 -30.14
C THR A 33 52.89 40.68 -29.91
N MET A 34 54.08 40.12 -30.06
CA MET A 34 54.27 38.67 -29.96
C MET A 34 55.54 38.34 -29.20
N ALA A 35 55.42 37.53 -28.15
CA ALA A 35 56.55 36.91 -27.48
C ALA A 35 56.62 35.43 -27.89
N MET A 36 57.60 35.09 -28.74
CA MET A 36 57.81 33.73 -29.24
C MET A 36 59.16 33.20 -28.78
N LEU A 37 59.14 32.20 -27.88
CA LEU A 37 60.33 31.55 -27.36
C LEU A 37 60.29 30.07 -27.72
N THR A 38 61.38 29.56 -28.30
CA THR A 38 61.47 28.18 -28.77
C THR A 38 62.75 27.53 -28.25
N ALA A 39 62.63 26.72 -27.21
CA ALA A 39 63.66 25.82 -26.73
C ALA A 39 63.47 24.44 -27.40
N THR A 40 64.37 24.08 -28.32
CA THR A 40 64.18 22.89 -29.17
C THR A 40 64.53 21.57 -28.47
N VAL A 41 65.22 21.61 -27.33
CA VAL A 41 65.69 20.41 -26.60
C VAL A 41 65.44 20.54 -25.11
N GLY A 42 65.86 21.65 -24.52
CA GLY A 42 65.75 22.00 -23.11
C GLY A 42 64.48 22.81 -22.84
N ASN A 43 64.63 23.91 -22.13
CA ASN A 43 63.50 24.67 -21.61
C ASN A 43 63.64 26.19 -21.84
N VAL A 44 62.58 26.91 -21.50
CA VAL A 44 62.59 28.34 -21.25
C VAL A 44 62.55 28.53 -19.74
N SER A 45 63.68 28.88 -19.14
CA SER A 45 63.85 28.87 -17.69
C SER A 45 64.14 30.26 -17.12
N SER A 46 63.87 30.45 -15.83
CA SER A 46 64.47 31.52 -15.04
C SER A 46 64.93 30.97 -13.69
N THR A 47 66.11 31.42 -13.24
CA THR A 47 66.59 31.16 -11.87
C THR A 47 65.80 31.91 -10.79
N GLY A 48 64.98 32.88 -11.19
CA GLY A 48 64.05 33.63 -10.35
C GLY A 48 62.60 33.38 -10.75
N ALA A 49 61.83 34.46 -10.88
CA ALA A 49 60.51 34.41 -11.47
C ALA A 49 60.64 34.43 -13.00
N LEU A 50 59.92 33.52 -13.67
CA LEU A 50 59.81 33.53 -15.12
C LEU A 50 58.69 34.49 -15.52
N GLU A 51 59.00 35.53 -16.29
CA GLU A 51 58.01 36.52 -16.75
C GLU A 51 58.05 36.67 -18.27
N ILE A 52 56.93 36.42 -18.94
CA ILE A 52 56.76 36.56 -20.38
C ILE A 52 55.47 37.32 -20.67
N GLU A 53 55.56 38.40 -21.45
CA GLU A 53 54.42 39.22 -21.84
C GLU A 53 54.43 39.53 -23.34
N GLY A 54 53.25 39.43 -23.96
CA GLY A 54 52.98 39.68 -25.37
C GLY A 54 51.54 40.13 -25.57
N SER A 55 51.17 40.68 -26.73
CA SER A 55 49.73 40.66 -27.11
C SER A 55 49.26 39.22 -27.29
N ALA A 56 50.11 38.37 -27.88
CA ALA A 56 50.01 36.91 -27.87
C ALA A 56 51.36 36.32 -27.42
N VAL A 57 51.33 35.10 -26.87
CA VAL A 57 52.52 34.40 -26.38
C VAL A 57 52.59 32.98 -26.93
N THR A 58 53.77 32.57 -27.37
CA THR A 58 54.05 31.18 -27.73
C THR A 58 55.35 30.73 -27.08
N VAL A 59 55.28 29.68 -26.26
CA VAL A 59 56.46 29.04 -25.67
C VAL A 59 56.47 27.57 -26.08
N SER A 60 57.43 27.22 -26.92
CA SER A 60 57.69 25.84 -27.33
C SER A 60 58.96 25.35 -26.62
N GLY A 61 58.86 24.19 -25.98
CA GLY A 61 59.72 23.74 -24.89
C GLY A 61 59.10 24.04 -23.52
N PRO A 62 59.37 23.24 -22.48
CA PRO A 62 58.86 23.49 -21.12
C PRO A 62 59.25 24.88 -20.60
N ALA A 63 58.33 25.56 -19.91
CA ALA A 63 58.57 26.82 -19.20
C ALA A 63 58.83 26.54 -17.71
N LEU A 64 59.97 27.00 -17.17
CA LEU A 64 60.39 26.71 -15.79
C LEU A 64 60.70 28.00 -15.01
N GLY A 65 59.84 28.35 -14.06
CA GLY A 65 60.13 29.34 -13.03
C GLY A 65 60.74 28.66 -11.80
N ALA A 66 61.90 29.10 -11.32
CA ALA A 66 62.44 28.58 -10.07
C ALA A 66 61.56 28.95 -8.85
N THR A 67 60.98 30.16 -8.90
CA THR A 67 60.03 30.67 -7.91
C THR A 67 58.63 30.69 -8.50
N ASP A 68 58.27 31.76 -9.22
CA ASP A 68 56.98 31.92 -9.89
C ASP A 68 57.12 31.84 -11.42
N ALA A 69 56.02 31.57 -12.13
CA ALA A 69 55.93 31.72 -13.58
C ALA A 69 54.68 32.56 -13.94
N THR A 70 54.89 33.72 -14.55
CA THR A 70 53.83 34.62 -15.03
C THR A 70 53.92 34.78 -16.54
N ILE A 71 52.84 34.40 -17.23
CA ILE A 71 52.74 34.46 -18.68
C ILE A 71 51.46 35.24 -19.03
N THR A 72 51.61 36.33 -19.78
CA THR A 72 50.49 37.21 -20.11
C THR A 72 50.40 37.45 -21.62
N ALA A 73 49.29 37.02 -22.22
CA ALA A 73 48.86 37.43 -23.54
C ALA A 73 47.78 38.52 -23.39
N THR A 74 48.13 39.77 -23.63
CA THR A 74 47.25 40.91 -23.27
C THR A 74 46.03 41.05 -24.15
N SER A 75 46.04 40.50 -25.38
CA SER A 75 44.91 40.64 -26.31
C SER A 75 44.69 39.47 -27.28
N GLY A 76 45.44 38.39 -27.14
CA GLY A 76 45.43 37.23 -28.03
C GLY A 76 45.76 35.96 -27.25
N ASP A 77 46.17 34.91 -27.96
CA ASP A 77 46.28 33.57 -27.37
C ASP A 77 47.61 33.36 -26.64
N ALA A 78 47.61 32.42 -25.70
CA ALA A 78 48.80 31.86 -25.09
C ALA A 78 48.89 30.37 -25.44
N THR A 79 49.91 29.98 -26.20
CA THR A 79 50.20 28.58 -26.54
C THR A 79 51.49 28.15 -25.88
N LEU A 80 51.41 27.17 -24.98
CA LEU A 80 52.47 26.79 -24.06
C LEU A 80 52.61 25.26 -24.05
N ASP A 81 53.83 24.75 -23.99
CA ASP A 81 54.06 23.36 -23.59
C ASP A 81 53.84 23.20 -22.07
N ALA A 82 54.63 22.40 -21.37
CA ALA A 82 54.52 22.27 -19.91
C ALA A 82 54.98 23.55 -19.19
N VAL A 83 54.32 23.94 -18.10
CA VAL A 83 54.72 25.07 -17.24
C VAL A 83 54.96 24.57 -15.83
N THR A 84 56.11 24.87 -15.25
CA THR A 84 56.48 24.39 -13.91
C THR A 84 57.07 25.52 -13.06
N ALA A 85 56.54 25.67 -11.86
CA ALA A 85 57.05 26.56 -10.83
C ALA A 85 57.06 25.84 -9.48
N THR A 86 58.05 24.97 -9.25
CA THR A 86 58.02 23.96 -8.16
C THR A 86 57.94 24.55 -6.75
N THR A 87 58.30 25.82 -6.54
CA THR A 87 58.24 26.47 -5.22
C THR A 87 57.18 27.57 -5.11
N GLY A 88 56.82 28.21 -6.22
CA GLY A 88 55.90 29.35 -6.23
C GLY A 88 54.66 29.10 -7.08
N ALA A 89 54.09 30.18 -7.59
CA ALA A 89 52.80 30.20 -8.27
C ALA A 89 52.96 30.23 -9.79
N ILE A 90 51.94 29.78 -10.49
CA ILE A 90 51.79 29.93 -11.94
C ILE A 90 50.59 30.83 -12.22
N ALA A 91 50.78 31.88 -13.00
CA ALA A 91 49.74 32.75 -13.51
C ALA A 91 49.81 32.81 -15.04
N ILE A 92 48.78 32.34 -15.73
CA ILE A 92 48.64 32.42 -17.19
C ILE A 92 47.38 33.20 -17.50
N ASN A 93 47.52 34.33 -18.19
CA ASN A 93 46.40 35.21 -18.48
C ASN A 93 46.33 35.56 -19.96
N ALA A 94 45.20 35.24 -20.58
CA ALA A 94 44.85 35.57 -21.96
C ALA A 94 43.40 36.07 -22.01
N ALA A 95 43.10 37.17 -21.30
CA ALA A 95 41.72 37.59 -21.01
C ALA A 95 40.79 37.74 -22.23
N THR A 96 41.32 37.98 -23.43
CA THR A 96 40.56 38.07 -24.69
C THR A 96 40.98 37.03 -25.72
N GLY A 97 41.74 36.02 -25.32
CA GLY A 97 42.24 34.94 -26.17
C GLY A 97 42.06 33.57 -25.52
N ASN A 98 42.49 32.55 -26.24
CA ASN A 98 42.47 31.17 -25.75
C ASN A 98 43.81 30.81 -25.11
N ILE A 99 43.79 29.80 -24.26
CA ILE A 99 45.00 29.25 -23.63
C ILE A 99 45.10 27.79 -24.00
N ASP A 100 46.15 27.42 -24.73
CA ASP A 100 46.57 26.04 -24.89
C ASP A 100 47.79 25.82 -23.99
N VAL A 101 47.72 24.90 -23.05
CA VAL A 101 48.84 24.62 -22.14
C VAL A 101 49.01 23.14 -21.88
N GLY A 102 50.26 22.69 -21.78
CA GLY A 102 50.60 21.35 -21.33
C GLY A 102 50.37 21.14 -19.83
N ALA A 103 51.04 20.12 -19.29
CA ALA A 103 51.03 19.88 -17.85
C ALA A 103 51.54 21.12 -17.10
N THR A 104 50.77 21.54 -16.10
CA THR A 104 51.04 22.77 -15.33
C THR A 104 51.23 22.39 -13.86
N THR A 105 52.40 22.63 -13.28
CA THR A 105 52.73 22.22 -11.91
C THR A 105 53.26 23.38 -11.08
N ALA A 106 52.53 23.77 -10.03
CA ALA A 106 52.91 24.86 -9.14
C ALA A 106 53.13 24.36 -7.70
N GLY A 107 54.19 24.87 -7.06
CA GLY A 107 54.50 24.66 -5.65
C GLY A 107 53.53 25.36 -4.70
N SER A 108 52.66 26.23 -5.22
CA SER A 108 51.60 26.92 -4.48
C SER A 108 50.27 26.95 -5.27
N THR A 109 50.03 28.00 -6.05
CA THR A 109 48.76 28.25 -6.75
C THR A 109 48.94 28.21 -8.26
N ILE A 110 47.98 27.62 -8.97
CA ILE A 110 47.78 27.79 -10.41
C ILE A 110 46.61 28.75 -10.61
N THR A 111 46.80 29.80 -11.42
CA THR A 111 45.73 30.67 -11.92
C THR A 111 45.81 30.74 -13.44
N ILE A 112 44.80 30.24 -14.12
CA ILE A 112 44.69 30.29 -15.58
C ILE A 112 43.39 31.00 -15.93
N SER A 113 43.47 32.08 -16.72
CA SER A 113 42.28 32.84 -17.12
C SER A 113 42.33 33.20 -18.59
N GLY A 114 41.32 32.75 -19.34
CA GLY A 114 41.17 33.01 -20.76
C GLY A 114 39.70 33.02 -21.19
N GLN A 115 39.46 33.18 -22.50
CA GLN A 115 38.14 32.89 -23.05
C GLN A 115 37.85 31.40 -23.02
N ASP A 116 38.87 30.59 -23.29
CA ASP A 116 38.85 29.14 -23.41
C ASP A 116 40.20 28.59 -22.93
N ILE A 117 40.21 27.40 -22.33
CA ILE A 117 41.42 26.79 -21.76
C ILE A 117 41.49 25.32 -22.17
N ASP A 118 42.46 24.99 -23.02
CA ASP A 118 42.79 23.62 -23.41
C ASP A 118 44.01 23.11 -22.63
N LEU A 119 43.79 22.07 -21.83
CA LEU A 119 44.83 21.35 -21.12
C LEU A 119 45.26 20.11 -21.91
N ALA A 120 46.54 20.03 -22.26
CA ALA A 120 47.16 18.82 -22.80
C ALA A 120 47.77 17.91 -21.72
N GLY A 121 47.63 18.29 -20.44
CA GLY A 121 48.08 17.51 -19.28
C GLY A 121 47.46 18.00 -17.98
N LYS A 122 47.85 17.38 -16.86
CA LYS A 122 47.32 17.71 -15.52
C LYS A 122 47.68 19.15 -15.08
N ALA A 123 46.72 19.84 -14.48
CA ALA A 123 46.97 21.03 -13.66
C ALA A 123 47.11 20.64 -12.19
N ASP A 124 48.31 20.80 -11.62
CA ASP A 124 48.68 20.30 -10.30
C ASP A 124 49.25 21.42 -9.41
N ALA A 125 48.44 21.89 -8.46
CA ALA A 125 48.80 22.92 -7.50
C ALA A 125 48.84 22.33 -6.09
N THR A 126 49.82 22.70 -5.28
CA THR A 126 49.83 22.25 -3.87
C THR A 126 48.73 22.92 -3.03
N THR A 127 48.33 24.15 -3.39
CA THR A 127 47.41 24.98 -2.61
C THR A 127 46.08 25.18 -3.33
N MET A 128 46.07 25.87 -4.47
CA MET A 128 44.81 26.18 -5.15
C MET A 128 45.00 26.07 -6.66
N ALA A 129 44.11 25.35 -7.33
CA ALA A 129 43.99 25.38 -8.78
C ALA A 129 42.75 26.22 -9.16
N MET A 130 42.96 27.39 -9.76
CA MET A 130 41.89 28.27 -10.25
C MET A 130 41.98 28.39 -11.76
N LEU A 131 40.98 27.84 -12.47
CA LEU A 131 40.88 27.92 -13.91
C LEU A 131 39.57 28.64 -14.27
N THR A 132 39.65 29.67 -15.11
CA THR A 132 38.52 30.51 -15.50
C THR A 132 38.46 30.63 -17.03
N ALA A 133 37.55 29.89 -17.64
CA ALA A 133 37.16 30.04 -19.03
C ALA A 133 35.91 30.93 -19.08
N THR A 134 36.04 32.14 -19.62
CA THR A 134 34.97 33.15 -19.56
C THR A 134 33.91 32.99 -20.65
N VAL A 135 34.22 32.28 -21.73
CA VAL A 135 33.33 32.10 -22.89
C VAL A 135 33.16 30.62 -23.23
N GLY A 136 34.27 29.91 -23.41
CA GLY A 136 34.37 28.48 -23.71
C GLY A 136 34.45 27.64 -22.44
N ASP A 137 35.31 26.64 -22.46
CA ASP A 137 35.45 25.62 -21.43
C ASP A 137 36.88 25.46 -20.94
N VAL A 138 37.01 24.70 -19.86
CA VAL A 138 38.27 24.12 -19.42
C VAL A 138 38.27 22.68 -19.91
N SER A 139 39.00 22.44 -20.99
CA SER A 139 38.88 21.24 -21.81
C SER A 139 40.17 20.41 -21.83
N SER A 140 40.04 19.12 -22.14
CA SER A 140 41.15 18.26 -22.55
C SER A 140 40.68 17.32 -23.64
N THR A 141 41.49 17.14 -24.68
CA THR A 141 41.26 16.15 -25.75
C THR A 141 41.35 14.70 -25.27
N GLY A 142 41.89 14.48 -24.07
CA GLY A 142 41.94 13.20 -23.38
C GLY A 142 41.18 13.24 -22.06
N ALA A 143 41.85 12.79 -21.00
CA ALA A 143 41.35 12.98 -19.64
C ALA A 143 41.64 14.41 -19.17
N LEU A 144 40.65 15.03 -18.54
CA LEU A 144 40.82 16.30 -17.85
C LEU A 144 41.20 16.00 -16.39
N GLU A 145 42.35 16.52 -15.94
CA GLU A 145 42.86 16.30 -14.59
C GLU A 145 43.26 17.62 -13.93
N ILE A 146 42.63 17.93 -12.79
CA ILE A 146 42.87 19.16 -12.01
C ILE A 146 43.00 18.79 -10.53
N GLU A 147 44.11 19.20 -9.91
CA GLU A 147 44.39 18.95 -8.49
C GLU A 147 44.86 20.22 -7.76
N GLY A 148 44.36 20.37 -6.54
CA GLY A 148 44.67 21.44 -5.60
C GLY A 148 44.47 20.99 -4.16
N SER A 149 44.90 21.79 -3.17
CA SER A 149 44.29 21.68 -1.83
C SER A 149 42.82 22.08 -1.90
N ALA A 150 42.51 23.15 -2.64
CA ALA A 150 41.17 23.50 -3.10
C ALA A 150 41.18 23.71 -4.63
N VAL A 151 40.02 23.58 -5.26
CA VAL A 151 39.86 23.71 -6.72
C VAL A 151 38.69 24.62 -7.06
N THR A 152 38.89 25.53 -8.00
CA THR A 152 37.82 26.32 -8.60
C THR A 152 37.92 26.28 -10.12
N VAL A 153 36.84 25.82 -10.76
CA VAL A 153 36.71 25.84 -12.22
C VAL A 153 35.47 26.65 -12.59
N SER A 154 35.71 27.83 -13.16
CA SER A 154 34.66 28.71 -13.67
C SER A 154 34.57 28.56 -15.19
N GLY A 155 33.36 28.31 -15.69
CA GLY A 155 33.11 27.77 -17.03
C GLY A 155 32.83 26.25 -16.97
N PRO A 156 32.35 25.64 -18.06
CA PRO A 156 32.23 24.18 -18.16
C PRO A 156 33.61 23.51 -18.08
N ALA A 157 33.68 22.33 -17.48
CA ALA A 157 34.83 21.44 -17.50
C ALA A 157 34.53 20.26 -18.43
N LEU A 158 35.37 20.02 -19.44
CA LEU A 158 35.14 19.00 -20.47
C LEU A 158 36.32 18.03 -20.61
N GLY A 159 36.11 16.78 -20.21
CA GLY A 159 36.96 15.65 -20.56
C GLY A 159 36.41 14.90 -21.77
N ALA A 160 37.24 14.65 -22.79
CA ALA A 160 36.83 13.79 -23.89
C ALA A 160 36.66 12.33 -23.44
N THR A 161 37.59 11.83 -22.62
CA THR A 161 37.49 10.51 -21.99
C THR A 161 36.96 10.63 -20.57
N ASP A 162 37.78 11.05 -19.62
CA ASP A 162 37.46 11.12 -18.20
C ASP A 162 37.63 12.56 -17.68
N ALA A 163 36.99 12.88 -16.56
CA ALA A 163 37.26 14.11 -15.82
C ALA A 163 37.51 13.79 -14.35
N THR A 164 38.71 14.12 -13.86
CA THR A 164 39.12 13.92 -12.47
C THR A 164 39.49 15.24 -11.84
N ILE A 165 38.77 15.61 -10.79
CA ILE A 165 38.96 16.87 -10.07
C ILE A 165 39.16 16.54 -8.59
N THR A 166 40.30 16.96 -8.04
CA THR A 166 40.68 16.62 -6.66
C THR A 166 41.03 17.88 -5.87
N ALA A 167 40.23 18.17 -4.85
CA ALA A 167 40.56 19.09 -3.77
C ALA A 167 41.01 18.26 -2.55
N THR A 168 42.32 18.26 -2.28
CA THR A 168 42.90 17.33 -1.29
C THR A 168 42.59 17.70 0.16
N SER A 169 42.35 18.99 0.47
CA SER A 169 42.12 19.46 1.85
C SER A 169 41.10 20.58 2.02
N GLY A 170 40.46 21.03 0.95
CA GLY A 170 39.48 22.11 0.93
C GLY A 170 38.38 21.87 -0.10
N ASP A 171 37.70 22.94 -0.50
CA ASP A 171 36.49 22.86 -1.32
C ASP A 171 36.79 22.67 -2.82
N ALA A 172 35.82 22.11 -3.53
CA ALA A 172 35.78 22.09 -4.99
C ALA A 172 34.53 22.85 -5.48
N THR A 173 34.73 23.97 -6.18
CA THR A 173 33.65 24.76 -6.77
C THR A 173 33.74 24.70 -8.28
N LEU A 174 32.73 24.12 -8.93
CA LEU A 174 32.76 23.73 -10.33
C LEU A 174 31.52 24.21 -11.08
N GLY A 175 31.71 24.65 -12.32
CA GLY A 175 30.62 24.79 -13.29
C GLY A 175 30.01 23.44 -13.69
N ALA A 176 29.49 23.37 -14.91
CA ALA A 176 29.08 22.08 -15.47
C ALA A 176 30.30 21.18 -15.71
N VAL A 177 30.19 19.87 -15.48
CA VAL A 177 31.28 18.91 -15.72
C VAL A 177 30.81 17.83 -16.68
N THR A 178 31.54 17.61 -17.76
CA THR A 178 31.20 16.62 -18.78
C THR A 178 32.38 15.70 -19.06
N ALA A 179 32.16 14.39 -19.04
CA ALA A 179 33.07 13.37 -19.55
C ALA A 179 32.36 12.60 -20.67
N THR A 180 32.71 12.88 -21.93
CA THR A 180 31.88 12.46 -23.07
C THR A 180 31.81 10.94 -23.21
N ALA A 181 32.93 10.25 -23.07
CA ALA A 181 33.00 8.78 -23.23
C ALA A 181 33.14 8.02 -21.91
N GLY A 182 33.79 8.61 -20.91
CA GLY A 182 34.26 7.93 -19.70
C GLY A 182 33.58 8.42 -18.43
N ALA A 183 34.33 8.46 -17.34
CA ALA A 183 33.81 8.68 -15.99
C ALA A 183 34.16 10.08 -15.47
N ILE A 184 33.36 10.54 -14.50
CA ILE A 184 33.64 11.74 -13.71
C ILE A 184 33.95 11.32 -12.28
N THR A 185 35.07 11.81 -11.74
CA THR A 185 35.43 11.70 -10.33
C THR A 185 35.70 13.08 -9.75
N ILE A 186 34.93 13.49 -8.75
CA ILE A 186 35.13 14.74 -8.01
C ILE A 186 35.32 14.38 -6.54
N ASN A 187 36.47 14.73 -5.98
CA ASN A 187 36.82 14.39 -4.61
C ASN A 187 37.29 15.62 -3.85
N ALA A 188 36.59 15.92 -2.75
CA ALA A 188 36.93 16.95 -1.78
C ALA A 188 36.76 16.38 -0.37
N ALA A 189 37.50 15.31 -0.04
CA ALA A 189 37.22 14.45 1.12
C ALA A 189 37.10 15.18 2.49
N THR A 190 37.67 16.38 2.62
CA THR A 190 37.60 17.21 3.84
C THR A 190 36.97 18.58 3.61
N GLY A 191 36.52 18.88 2.39
CA GLY A 191 35.83 20.12 2.02
C GLY A 191 34.46 19.85 1.41
N ASN A 192 33.81 20.92 0.98
CA ASN A 192 32.50 20.88 0.34
C ASN A 192 32.66 20.84 -1.19
N ILE A 193 31.63 20.32 -1.86
CA ILE A 193 31.58 20.28 -3.33
C ILE A 193 30.37 21.07 -3.79
N ASP A 194 30.61 22.14 -4.53
CA ASP A 194 29.60 22.82 -5.34
C ASP A 194 29.82 22.42 -6.80
N VAL A 195 28.82 21.80 -7.44
CA VAL A 195 28.95 21.40 -8.84
C VAL A 195 27.67 21.69 -9.63
N GLY A 196 27.83 22.19 -10.85
CA GLY A 196 26.72 22.35 -11.79
C GLY A 196 26.21 21.01 -12.36
N ALA A 197 25.54 21.09 -13.51
CA ALA A 197 25.10 19.91 -14.23
C ALA A 197 26.31 19.00 -14.57
N THR A 198 26.16 17.69 -14.32
CA THR A 198 27.26 16.73 -14.43
C THR A 198 26.86 15.57 -15.33
N THR A 199 27.58 15.34 -16.43
CA THR A 199 27.23 14.31 -17.44
C THR A 199 28.42 13.41 -17.75
N ALA A 200 28.30 12.11 -17.47
CA ALA A 200 29.32 11.11 -17.79
C ALA A 200 28.80 10.05 -18.76
N GLY A 201 29.62 9.67 -19.74
CA GLY A 201 29.34 8.53 -20.61
C GLY A 201 29.20 7.21 -19.85
N THR A 202 29.92 7.06 -18.72
CA THR A 202 29.88 5.86 -17.87
C THR A 202 29.38 6.16 -16.46
N SER A 203 30.25 6.56 -15.53
CA SER A 203 29.89 6.71 -14.12
C SER A 203 30.25 8.09 -13.57
N ILE A 204 29.48 8.53 -12.58
CA ILE A 204 29.76 9.72 -11.76
C ILE A 204 30.08 9.26 -10.33
N THR A 205 31.21 9.69 -9.79
CA THR A 205 31.57 9.55 -8.38
C THR A 205 31.87 10.92 -7.80
N ILE A 206 31.12 11.31 -6.77
CA ILE A 206 31.32 12.58 -6.05
C ILE A 206 31.45 12.27 -4.56
N SER A 207 32.52 12.76 -3.93
CA SER A 207 32.79 12.52 -2.51
C SER A 207 33.30 13.77 -1.83
N GLY A 208 32.54 14.28 -0.86
CA GLY A 208 32.87 15.49 -0.07
C GLY A 208 32.28 15.42 1.34
N GLN A 209 32.47 16.48 2.14
CA GLN A 209 31.75 16.64 3.41
C GLN A 209 30.27 16.92 3.16
N ASP A 210 30.01 17.91 2.30
CA ASP A 210 28.73 18.29 1.71
C ASP A 210 28.83 18.28 0.18
N ILE A 211 27.71 18.02 -0.50
CA ILE A 211 27.61 18.04 -1.96
C ILE A 211 26.39 18.88 -2.35
N ASP A 212 26.63 20.05 -2.92
CA ASP A 212 25.61 20.94 -3.45
C ASP A 212 25.53 20.80 -4.98
N LEU A 213 24.36 20.35 -5.44
CA LEU A 213 24.07 20.14 -6.86
C LEU A 213 23.33 21.37 -7.42
N GLY A 214 23.98 22.07 -8.34
CA GLY A 214 23.41 23.18 -9.10
C GLY A 214 22.66 22.74 -10.36
N GLY A 215 22.62 21.44 -10.69
CA GLY A 215 21.95 20.92 -11.88
C GLY A 215 21.81 19.39 -11.91
N LYS A 216 21.25 18.88 -13.01
CA LYS A 216 21.01 17.45 -13.23
C LYS A 216 22.31 16.65 -13.33
N LEU A 217 22.31 15.45 -12.74
CA LEU A 217 23.35 14.43 -12.91
C LEU A 217 22.88 13.35 -13.89
N THR A 218 23.69 13.04 -14.91
CA THR A 218 23.42 11.99 -15.90
C THR A 218 24.60 11.05 -16.08
N ALA A 219 24.41 9.75 -15.90
CA ALA A 219 25.47 8.74 -16.07
C ALA A 219 24.98 7.49 -16.82
N GLY A 220 25.76 6.98 -17.77
CA GLY A 220 25.38 5.76 -18.51
C GLY A 220 25.28 4.48 -17.66
N THR A 221 26.07 4.37 -16.59
CA THR A 221 26.22 3.17 -15.76
C THR A 221 25.82 3.41 -14.31
N SER A 222 26.41 4.38 -13.62
CA SER A 222 26.11 4.61 -12.20
C SER A 222 26.38 6.04 -11.74
N ALA A 223 25.62 6.51 -10.76
CA ALA A 223 25.88 7.74 -10.03
C ALA A 223 26.03 7.41 -8.53
N THR A 224 27.21 7.70 -7.97
CA THR A 224 27.52 7.50 -6.55
C THR A 224 27.91 8.83 -5.92
N LEU A 225 27.15 9.27 -4.93
CA LEU A 225 27.41 10.51 -4.18
C LEU A 225 27.60 10.17 -2.71
N THR A 226 28.67 10.68 -2.12
CA THR A 226 29.02 10.47 -0.71
C THR A 226 29.25 11.80 -0.02
N ALA A 227 28.27 12.24 0.78
CA ALA A 227 28.41 13.31 1.75
C ALA A 227 28.81 12.70 3.10
N ALA A 228 30.10 12.78 3.45
CA ALA A 228 30.68 12.05 4.57
C ALA A 228 30.19 12.53 5.95
N SER A 229 29.90 13.83 6.08
CA SER A 229 29.56 14.46 7.37
C SER A 229 28.31 15.34 7.33
N GLY A 230 27.82 15.74 6.16
CA GLY A 230 26.59 16.49 6.04
C GLY A 230 25.63 15.91 5.01
N GLU A 231 25.34 16.66 3.95
CA GLU A 231 24.25 16.31 3.03
C GLU A 231 24.55 16.50 1.55
N ILE A 232 23.76 15.79 0.75
CA ILE A 232 23.62 16.01 -0.69
C ILE A 232 22.41 16.94 -0.85
N SER A 233 22.64 18.15 -1.35
CA SER A 233 21.63 19.20 -1.38
C SER A 233 21.40 19.77 -2.79
N SER A 234 20.22 20.34 -3.01
CA SER A 234 19.94 21.22 -4.16
C SER A 234 19.05 22.36 -3.72
N THR A 235 19.38 23.57 -4.17
CA THR A 235 18.54 24.78 -3.98
C THR A 235 17.29 24.78 -4.87
N SER A 236 17.14 23.78 -5.72
CA SER A 236 15.99 23.56 -6.59
C SER A 236 15.60 22.07 -6.56
N ASN A 237 15.40 21.45 -7.73
CA ASN A 237 15.23 20.01 -7.84
C ASN A 237 16.59 19.31 -7.68
N LEU A 238 16.58 18.17 -7.00
CA LEU A 238 17.67 17.22 -7.07
C LEU A 238 17.29 16.16 -8.11
N GLU A 239 17.93 16.21 -9.29
CA GLU A 239 17.64 15.29 -10.40
C GLU A 239 18.85 14.43 -10.76
N ILE A 240 18.68 13.11 -10.68
CA ILE A 240 19.71 12.12 -11.02
C ILE A 240 19.11 11.07 -11.94
N GLU A 241 19.73 10.89 -13.09
CA GLU A 241 19.43 9.83 -14.06
C GLU A 241 20.69 8.99 -14.30
N ALA A 242 20.66 7.71 -13.92
CA ALA A 242 21.81 6.84 -14.10
C ALA A 242 21.40 5.39 -14.34
N GLY A 243 22.34 4.52 -14.75
CA GLY A 243 22.08 3.07 -14.75
C GLY A 243 21.66 2.59 -13.36
N SER A 244 22.45 2.90 -12.33
CA SER A 244 22.11 2.75 -10.90
C SER A 244 22.45 4.01 -10.10
N ILE A 245 21.76 4.21 -8.97
CA ILE A 245 21.96 5.38 -8.10
C ILE A 245 22.29 4.92 -6.68
N SER A 246 23.33 5.50 -6.07
CA SER A 246 23.74 5.24 -4.68
C SER A 246 24.06 6.55 -3.96
N LEU A 247 23.32 6.85 -2.91
CA LEU A 247 23.41 8.08 -2.13
C LEU A 247 23.84 7.75 -0.69
N PHE A 248 24.94 8.35 -0.26
CA PHE A 248 25.46 8.21 1.10
C PHE A 248 25.46 9.57 1.79
N GLY A 249 24.79 9.64 2.94
CA GLY A 249 24.46 10.90 3.62
C GLY A 249 22.98 11.25 3.47
N ARG A 250 22.55 12.32 4.15
CA ARG A 250 21.18 12.85 3.99
C ARG A 250 21.03 13.52 2.63
N VAL A 251 19.83 13.51 2.07
CA VAL A 251 19.51 14.09 0.77
C VAL A 251 18.39 15.11 0.95
N THR A 252 18.63 16.35 0.55
CA THR A 252 17.67 17.45 0.68
C THR A 252 17.49 18.16 -0.66
N ALA A 253 16.24 18.39 -1.07
CA ALA A 253 15.93 19.31 -2.17
C ALA A 253 15.00 20.41 -1.68
N ALA A 254 15.16 21.62 -2.21
CA ALA A 254 14.22 22.70 -1.96
C ALA A 254 12.83 22.35 -2.53
N THR A 255 12.80 21.78 -3.73
CA THR A 255 11.56 21.35 -4.41
C THR A 255 11.53 19.83 -4.52
N ASP A 256 11.78 19.27 -5.69
CA ASP A 256 11.58 17.83 -5.94
C ASP A 256 12.88 17.03 -5.81
N ILE A 257 12.76 15.78 -5.37
CA ILE A 257 13.78 14.75 -5.53
C ILE A 257 13.33 13.81 -6.66
N LEU A 258 14.09 13.80 -7.76
CA LEU A 258 13.80 13.04 -8.97
C LEU A 258 14.93 12.04 -9.23
N LEU A 259 14.70 10.77 -8.93
CA LEU A 259 15.70 9.70 -9.10
C LEU A 259 15.22 8.70 -10.15
N THR A 260 15.99 8.52 -11.22
CA THR A 260 15.69 7.55 -12.27
C THR A 260 16.86 6.58 -12.48
N ALA A 261 16.68 5.32 -12.08
CA ALA A 261 17.60 4.24 -12.38
C ALA A 261 17.14 3.50 -13.65
N LEU A 262 17.97 3.54 -14.69
CA LEU A 262 17.66 3.02 -16.02
C LEU A 262 17.76 1.50 -16.10
N THR A 263 18.73 0.90 -15.40
CA THR A 263 19.04 -0.54 -15.51
C THR A 263 19.14 -1.26 -14.17
N GLY A 264 19.61 -0.57 -13.13
CA GLY A 264 19.80 -1.06 -11.77
C GLY A 264 18.79 -0.50 -10.78
N GLY A 265 19.22 -0.40 -9.52
CA GLY A 265 18.41 0.08 -8.40
C GLY A 265 18.76 1.48 -7.95
N ILE A 266 17.97 1.97 -7.00
CA ILE A 266 18.21 3.20 -6.24
C ILE A 266 18.47 2.80 -4.79
N SER A 267 19.60 3.24 -4.23
CA SER A 267 19.91 3.07 -2.82
C SER A 267 20.22 4.41 -2.17
N SER A 268 19.63 4.67 -1.01
CA SER A 268 20.02 5.76 -0.13
C SER A 268 20.18 5.25 1.29
N THR A 269 21.28 5.61 1.93
CA THR A 269 21.54 5.27 3.34
C THR A 269 21.02 6.32 4.32
N GLY A 270 20.86 7.57 3.88
CA GLY A 270 20.27 8.65 4.67
C GLY A 270 18.81 8.91 4.32
N SER A 271 18.23 9.92 4.98
CA SER A 271 16.89 10.42 4.68
C SER A 271 16.84 11.15 3.33
N LEU A 272 15.69 11.13 2.67
CA LEU A 272 15.37 11.97 1.52
C LEU A 272 14.28 12.96 1.92
N THR A 273 14.54 14.24 1.76
CA THR A 273 13.62 15.31 2.14
C THR A 273 13.39 16.29 0.98
N ALA A 274 12.14 16.37 0.52
CA ALA A 274 11.67 17.33 -0.47
C ALA A 274 10.89 18.45 0.24
N THR A 275 11.52 19.60 0.42
CA THR A 275 11.03 20.65 1.35
C THR A 275 9.70 21.26 0.89
N PHE A 276 9.53 21.46 -0.42
CA PHE A 276 8.34 22.08 -1.00
C PHE A 276 7.80 21.32 -2.20
N GLY A 277 8.20 20.05 -2.37
CA GLY A 277 7.87 19.27 -3.57
C GLY A 277 7.76 17.78 -3.31
N ASP A 278 7.92 17.01 -4.38
CA ASP A 278 7.67 15.57 -4.41
C ASP A 278 8.98 14.77 -4.26
N ILE A 279 8.86 13.53 -3.76
CA ILE A 279 9.91 12.52 -3.91
C ILE A 279 9.44 11.50 -4.93
N ILE A 280 10.11 11.45 -6.08
CA ILE A 280 9.82 10.52 -7.17
C ILE A 280 11.06 9.68 -7.44
N ALA A 281 10.95 8.37 -7.21
CA ALA A 281 12.00 7.40 -7.48
C ALA A 281 11.49 6.30 -8.40
N ASN A 282 12.13 6.14 -9.57
CA ASN A 282 11.81 5.13 -10.56
C ASN A 282 13.01 4.23 -10.84
N ALA A 283 12.90 2.96 -10.48
CA ALA A 283 13.87 1.91 -10.75
C ALA A 283 13.15 0.66 -11.29
N ALA A 284 12.36 0.80 -12.37
CA ALA A 284 11.55 -0.31 -12.91
C ALA A 284 12.33 -1.63 -13.14
N ASN A 285 13.64 -1.54 -13.38
CA ASN A 285 14.52 -2.69 -13.60
C ASN A 285 15.30 -3.17 -12.37
N GLY A 286 15.23 -2.48 -11.23
CA GLY A 286 15.96 -2.81 -10.00
C GLY A 286 15.22 -2.48 -8.70
N PRO A 287 15.81 -2.76 -7.53
CA PRO A 287 15.18 -2.44 -6.26
C PRO A 287 15.29 -0.95 -5.91
N ILE A 288 14.35 -0.45 -5.12
CA ILE A 288 14.49 0.80 -4.38
C ILE A 288 14.73 0.42 -2.90
N SER A 289 15.84 0.89 -2.33
CA SER A 289 16.15 0.72 -0.91
C SER A 289 16.58 2.06 -0.31
N VAL A 290 15.70 2.66 0.46
CA VAL A 290 15.86 3.99 1.06
C VAL A 290 15.60 3.93 2.56
N ASN A 291 16.04 4.94 3.30
CA ASN A 291 15.84 4.97 4.75
C ASN A 291 14.55 5.70 5.14
N ASP A 292 14.62 7.01 5.37
CA ASP A 292 13.48 7.86 5.71
C ASP A 292 13.12 8.75 4.51
N LEU A 293 11.83 9.02 4.32
CA LEU A 293 11.30 9.87 3.26
C LEU A 293 10.33 10.90 3.84
N GLU A 294 10.53 12.16 3.50
CA GLU A 294 9.64 13.27 3.87
C GLU A 294 9.42 14.19 2.67
N ALA A 295 8.18 14.30 2.21
CA ALA A 295 7.81 15.17 1.11
C ALA A 295 6.64 16.06 1.51
N THR A 296 6.75 17.37 1.27
CA THR A 296 5.61 18.29 1.39
C THR A 296 4.54 18.04 0.32
N GLY A 297 4.96 17.51 -0.84
CA GLY A 297 4.07 16.98 -1.87
C GLY A 297 3.87 15.47 -1.75
N ASP A 298 3.95 14.80 -2.89
CA ASP A 298 3.73 13.36 -3.03
C ASP A 298 5.00 12.54 -2.83
N ILE A 299 4.85 11.30 -2.39
CA ILE A 299 5.91 10.28 -2.47
C ILE A 299 5.49 9.24 -3.52
N ARG A 300 6.32 9.02 -4.55
CA ARG A 300 6.09 8.01 -5.59
C ARG A 300 7.32 7.14 -5.80
N LEU A 301 7.24 5.88 -5.38
CA LEU A 301 8.31 4.89 -5.55
C LEU A 301 7.84 3.77 -6.49
N VAL A 302 8.58 3.53 -7.56
CA VAL A 302 8.30 2.43 -8.51
C VAL A 302 9.57 1.62 -8.74
N GLY A 303 9.61 0.39 -8.25
CA GLY A 303 10.77 -0.48 -8.38
C GLY A 303 10.39 -1.94 -8.63
N ARG A 304 11.38 -2.80 -8.89
CA ARG A 304 11.16 -4.27 -8.83
C ARG A 304 10.69 -4.70 -7.46
N SER A 305 11.28 -4.11 -6.42
CA SER A 305 10.88 -4.17 -5.01
C SER A 305 11.12 -2.80 -4.38
N VAL A 306 10.38 -2.47 -3.33
CA VAL A 306 10.49 -1.21 -2.60
C VAL A 306 10.74 -1.52 -1.14
N ASN A 307 11.81 -0.99 -0.58
CA ASN A 307 12.16 -1.11 0.82
C ASN A 307 12.45 0.28 1.40
N VAL A 308 11.64 0.69 2.36
CA VAL A 308 11.82 1.89 3.18
C VAL A 308 12.17 1.41 4.58
N ALA A 309 13.43 1.54 4.98
CA ALA A 309 13.89 1.02 6.27
C ALA A 309 13.27 1.79 7.45
N GLY A 310 13.11 3.10 7.30
CA GLY A 310 12.51 4.00 8.27
C GLY A 310 11.07 4.35 7.91
N THR A 311 10.76 5.65 7.93
CA THR A 311 9.42 6.19 7.71
C THR A 311 9.24 6.77 6.31
N ALA A 312 8.01 6.79 5.81
CA ALA A 312 7.62 7.52 4.60
C ALA A 312 6.44 8.44 4.91
N THR A 313 6.66 9.75 4.86
CA THR A 313 5.66 10.78 5.17
C THR A 313 5.43 11.67 3.96
N ALA A 314 4.32 11.46 3.27
CA ALA A 314 3.84 12.34 2.21
C ALA A 314 2.79 13.30 2.79
N HIS A 315 2.99 14.60 2.61
CA HIS A 315 1.96 15.57 2.96
C HIS A 315 0.87 15.71 1.88
N GLY A 316 1.13 15.20 0.67
CA GLY A 316 0.15 14.89 -0.36
C GLY A 316 -0.27 13.42 -0.31
N SER A 317 -0.09 12.71 -1.42
CA SER A 317 -0.36 11.27 -1.61
C SER A 317 0.91 10.43 -1.52
N ALA A 318 0.78 9.18 -1.11
CA ALA A 318 1.89 8.22 -1.11
C ALA A 318 1.56 7.03 -2.03
N PHE A 319 2.42 6.77 -3.01
CA PHE A 319 2.31 5.67 -3.96
C PHE A 319 3.60 4.83 -3.92
N LEU A 320 3.53 3.59 -3.45
CA LEU A 320 4.66 2.67 -3.51
C LEU A 320 4.27 1.43 -4.31
N GLN A 321 5.05 1.14 -5.34
CA GLN A 321 4.79 0.02 -6.25
C GLN A 321 6.02 -0.87 -6.40
N ALA A 322 5.84 -2.15 -6.10
CA ALA A 322 6.75 -3.22 -6.44
C ALA A 322 6.21 -4.00 -7.64
N LEU A 323 6.94 -3.96 -8.75
CA LEU A 323 6.52 -4.61 -10.00
C LEU A 323 6.60 -6.14 -9.95
N THR A 324 7.56 -6.69 -9.19
CA THR A 324 7.82 -8.15 -9.15
C THR A 324 8.11 -8.71 -7.76
N GLY A 325 8.39 -7.86 -6.77
CA GLY A 325 8.75 -8.24 -5.41
C GLY A 325 7.90 -7.54 -4.37
N ASN A 326 8.49 -7.30 -3.21
CA ASN A 326 7.75 -6.82 -2.03
C ASN A 326 7.78 -5.30 -1.90
N VAL A 327 6.79 -4.77 -1.18
CA VAL A 327 6.82 -3.44 -0.57
C VAL A 327 7.05 -3.63 0.92
N SER A 328 8.13 -3.08 1.46
CA SER A 328 8.47 -3.17 2.89
C SER A 328 8.68 -1.77 3.46
N VAL A 329 8.00 -1.46 4.57
CA VAL A 329 8.18 -0.21 5.32
C VAL A 329 8.38 -0.57 6.79
N GLY A 330 9.62 -0.41 7.28
CA GLY A 330 9.99 -0.78 8.65
C GLY A 330 9.39 0.14 9.71
N GLY A 331 9.24 1.43 9.40
CA GLY A 331 8.56 2.42 10.22
C GLY A 331 7.09 2.61 9.83
N SER A 332 6.64 3.86 9.72
CA SER A 332 5.30 4.20 9.27
C SER A 332 5.29 4.68 7.83
N VAL A 333 4.24 4.33 7.09
CA VAL A 333 3.88 4.99 5.83
C VAL A 333 2.65 5.86 6.06
N SER A 334 2.71 7.12 5.63
CA SER A 334 1.65 8.09 5.86
C SER A 334 1.42 9.06 4.71
N ALA A 335 0.14 9.41 4.51
CA ALA A 335 -0.33 10.35 3.50
C ALA A 335 -1.37 11.30 4.14
N THR A 336 -1.01 12.57 4.34
CA THR A 336 -1.90 13.51 5.06
C THR A 336 -2.76 14.37 4.15
N GLY A 337 -2.43 14.51 2.87
CA GLY A 337 -3.16 15.38 1.94
C GLY A 337 -3.93 14.63 0.86
N GLY A 338 -3.68 13.33 0.70
CA GLY A 338 -4.28 12.49 -0.33
C GLY A 338 -4.28 11.01 0.04
N ALA A 339 -4.44 10.17 -0.97
CA ALA A 339 -4.56 8.73 -0.80
C ALA A 339 -3.19 8.07 -0.52
N LEU A 340 -3.23 6.96 0.19
CA LEU A 340 -2.12 6.02 0.28
C LEU A 340 -2.43 4.80 -0.59
N VAL A 341 -1.56 4.55 -1.57
CA VAL A 341 -1.68 3.40 -2.47
C VAL A 341 -0.40 2.57 -2.41
N LEU A 342 -0.54 1.30 -2.04
CA LEU A 342 0.55 0.33 -2.11
C LEU A 342 0.18 -0.78 -3.09
N ASN A 343 1.05 -1.04 -4.05
CA ASN A 343 0.87 -2.11 -5.02
C ASN A 343 2.07 -3.06 -4.99
N ALA A 344 1.82 -4.28 -4.54
CA ALA A 344 2.73 -5.41 -4.60
C ALA A 344 1.98 -6.64 -5.14
N SER A 345 1.25 -6.53 -6.25
CA SER A 345 0.47 -7.64 -6.84
C SER A 345 1.26 -8.97 -6.99
N ASN A 346 2.58 -8.87 -7.21
CA ASN A 346 3.43 -10.05 -7.37
C ASN A 346 4.19 -10.48 -6.10
N GLY A 347 4.05 -9.77 -4.99
CA GLY A 347 4.80 -10.03 -3.75
C GLY A 347 4.02 -9.61 -2.50
N SER A 348 4.73 -9.54 -1.37
CA SER A 348 4.11 -9.23 -0.08
C SER A 348 4.25 -7.75 0.25
N ALA A 349 3.30 -7.22 1.01
CA ALA A 349 3.46 -5.96 1.75
C ALA A 349 3.81 -6.27 3.20
N LEU A 350 4.97 -5.78 3.65
CA LEU A 350 5.45 -5.90 5.03
C LEU A 350 5.44 -4.51 5.65
N LEU A 351 4.47 -4.24 6.51
CA LEU A 351 4.21 -2.90 7.02
C LEU A 351 4.20 -2.93 8.56
N ASN A 352 4.77 -1.90 9.16
CA ASN A 352 4.64 -1.71 10.61
C ASN A 352 3.46 -0.78 10.91
N ARG A 353 3.40 0.43 10.34
CA ARG A 353 2.28 1.35 10.57
C ARG A 353 1.79 2.04 9.31
N ILE A 354 0.48 2.16 9.17
CA ILE A 354 -0.19 2.95 8.13
C ILE A 354 -0.92 4.14 8.78
N GLY A 355 -0.80 5.33 8.20
CA GLY A 355 -1.59 6.50 8.61
C GLY A 355 -1.96 7.40 7.44
N ALA A 356 -3.21 7.34 6.98
CA ALA A 356 -3.73 8.24 5.95
C ALA A 356 -4.94 9.02 6.48
N LEU A 357 -5.05 10.30 6.10
CA LEU A 357 -6.25 11.11 6.40
C LEU A 357 -7.37 10.92 5.36
N SER A 358 -7.12 10.18 4.29
CA SER A 358 -8.10 9.78 3.29
C SER A 358 -8.02 8.27 3.04
N ASP A 359 -8.27 7.83 1.81
CA ASP A 359 -8.31 6.41 1.42
C ASP A 359 -6.94 5.73 1.49
N VAL A 360 -6.96 4.49 1.97
CA VAL A 360 -5.84 3.54 1.88
C VAL A 360 -6.24 2.41 0.95
N THR A 361 -5.48 2.19 -0.12
CA THR A 361 -5.67 1.06 -1.03
C THR A 361 -4.40 0.21 -1.08
N LEU A 362 -4.55 -1.08 -0.76
CA LEU A 362 -3.48 -2.08 -0.84
C LEU A 362 -3.86 -3.13 -1.86
N THR A 363 -3.01 -3.34 -2.87
CA THR A 363 -3.14 -4.47 -3.83
C THR A 363 -1.92 -5.35 -3.70
N VAL A 364 -2.03 -6.50 -3.04
CA VAL A 364 -0.88 -7.30 -2.60
C VAL A 364 -1.16 -8.79 -2.71
N ALA A 365 -0.12 -9.61 -2.88
CA ALA A 365 -0.29 -11.06 -2.80
C ALA A 365 -0.48 -11.50 -1.33
N ASP A 366 0.39 -10.98 -0.43
CA ASP A 366 0.31 -11.22 1.01
C ASP A 366 0.44 -9.90 1.78
N LEU A 367 -0.21 -9.80 2.94
CA LEU A 367 -0.08 -8.66 3.85
C LEU A 367 0.36 -9.14 5.24
N ASP A 368 1.53 -8.67 5.66
CA ASP A 368 1.96 -8.71 7.05
C ASP A 368 1.97 -7.28 7.60
N LEU A 369 0.96 -6.96 8.40
CA LEU A 369 0.90 -5.72 9.14
C LEU A 369 1.04 -6.02 10.64
N SER A 370 2.20 -5.66 11.18
CA SER A 370 2.57 -5.96 12.57
C SER A 370 2.20 -4.87 13.58
N GLY A 371 1.92 -3.64 13.12
CA GLY A 371 1.49 -2.52 13.97
C GLY A 371 0.10 -1.99 13.57
N SER A 372 -0.12 -0.67 13.60
CA SER A 372 -1.45 -0.05 13.46
C SER A 372 -1.79 0.43 12.04
N ILE A 373 -3.06 0.30 11.63
CA ILE A 373 -3.65 1.10 10.52
C ILE A 373 -4.26 2.37 11.11
N SER A 374 -4.45 3.39 10.28
CA SER A 374 -5.40 4.48 10.47
C SER A 374 -5.71 5.02 9.08
N ALA A 375 -6.98 4.92 8.67
CA ALA A 375 -7.51 5.52 7.45
C ALA A 375 -8.59 6.53 7.84
N GLY A 376 -8.62 7.67 7.15
CA GLY A 376 -9.60 8.72 7.42
C GLY A 376 -10.99 8.37 6.88
N ASP A 377 -11.01 7.79 5.67
CA ASP A 377 -12.23 7.46 4.93
C ASP A 377 -12.40 5.93 4.82
N GLN A 378 -11.73 5.29 3.85
CA GLN A 378 -11.79 3.85 3.64
C GLN A 378 -10.43 3.17 3.69
N PHE A 379 -10.42 1.93 4.17
CA PHE A 379 -9.30 0.99 3.97
C PHE A 379 -9.74 -0.15 3.06
N ILE A 380 -9.09 -0.27 1.89
CA ILE A 380 -9.37 -1.29 0.89
C ILE A 380 -8.16 -2.20 0.75
N LEU A 381 -8.35 -3.50 0.99
CA LEU A 381 -7.38 -4.55 0.70
C LEU A 381 -7.89 -5.43 -0.43
N GLU A 382 -7.13 -5.50 -1.53
CA GLU A 382 -7.35 -6.42 -2.64
C GLU A 382 -6.22 -7.45 -2.72
N THR A 383 -6.59 -8.74 -2.63
CA THR A 383 -5.65 -9.85 -2.82
C THR A 383 -5.90 -10.52 -4.17
N ASP A 384 -4.86 -10.75 -4.96
CA ASP A 384 -4.97 -11.25 -6.35
C ASP A 384 -4.61 -12.72 -6.55
N ARG A 385 -4.27 -13.46 -5.47
CA ARG A 385 -3.93 -14.90 -5.53
C ARG A 385 -4.57 -15.73 -4.43
N SER A 386 -4.86 -16.99 -4.78
CA SER A 386 -5.42 -18.00 -3.88
C SER A 386 -4.35 -18.55 -2.93
N GLY A 387 -4.55 -18.36 -1.64
CA GLY A 387 -3.80 -19.00 -0.55
C GLY A 387 -2.64 -18.17 -0.03
N GLN A 388 -2.89 -17.29 0.96
CA GLN A 388 -1.94 -16.90 2.01
C GLN A 388 -2.52 -15.88 3.02
N THR A 389 -1.82 -15.79 4.16
CA THR A 389 -2.19 -15.14 5.43
C THR A 389 -2.30 -13.61 5.32
N ILE A 390 -3.44 -13.05 5.74
CA ILE A 390 -3.59 -11.62 6.05
C ILE A 390 -3.46 -11.49 7.58
N VAL A 391 -2.41 -10.83 8.07
CA VAL A 391 -2.25 -10.52 9.50
C VAL A 391 -2.55 -9.04 9.72
N LEU A 392 -3.53 -8.73 10.58
CA LEU A 392 -3.97 -7.36 10.90
C LEU A 392 -3.69 -7.05 12.38
N GLY A 393 -2.44 -6.73 12.71
CA GLY A 393 -1.98 -6.62 14.10
C GLY A 393 -2.28 -5.31 14.86
N GLY A 394 -3.26 -4.50 14.46
CA GLY A 394 -3.29 -3.08 14.84
C GLY A 394 -4.57 -2.50 15.43
N ASN A 395 -4.45 -1.72 16.52
CA ASN A 395 -5.54 -0.90 17.08
C ASN A 395 -5.75 0.37 16.24
N GLY A 396 -6.92 0.50 15.61
CA GLY A 396 -7.40 1.80 15.11
C GLY A 396 -7.81 1.86 13.64
N THR A 397 -9.08 2.15 13.39
CA THR A 397 -9.54 2.96 12.27
C THR A 397 -10.72 3.78 12.78
N THR A 398 -11.03 4.91 12.17
CA THR A 398 -12.26 5.67 12.45
C THR A 398 -13.28 5.52 11.32
N GLY A 399 -12.96 4.76 10.27
CA GLY A 399 -13.73 4.62 9.04
C GLY A 399 -14.18 3.18 8.78
N ASP A 400 -14.45 2.90 7.51
CA ASP A 400 -14.89 1.57 7.05
C ASP A 400 -13.70 0.75 6.57
N VAL A 401 -13.66 -0.54 6.96
CA VAL A 401 -12.65 -1.50 6.52
C VAL A 401 -13.30 -2.49 5.57
N THR A 402 -12.81 -2.59 4.34
CA THR A 402 -13.31 -3.55 3.34
C THR A 402 -12.20 -4.49 2.87
N LEU A 403 -12.46 -5.79 2.99
CA LEU A 403 -11.63 -6.85 2.43
C LEU A 403 -12.31 -7.38 1.16
N ARG A 404 -11.64 -7.31 0.00
CA ARG A 404 -12.20 -7.74 -1.29
C ARG A 404 -11.44 -8.92 -1.90
N ARG A 405 -12.18 -9.95 -2.30
CA ARG A 405 -11.72 -11.18 -2.97
C ARG A 405 -10.68 -11.96 -2.14
N THR A 406 -10.86 -12.01 -0.82
CA THR A 406 -9.92 -12.72 0.06
C THR A 406 -10.06 -14.23 -0.08
N ALA A 407 -8.97 -14.90 -0.44
CA ALA A 407 -8.92 -16.36 -0.49
C ALA A 407 -8.15 -16.92 0.72
N GLY A 408 -8.81 -17.68 1.58
CA GLY A 408 -8.19 -18.28 2.79
C GLY A 408 -8.09 -17.32 3.99
N LEU A 409 -9.04 -16.39 4.12
CA LEU A 409 -9.10 -15.45 5.24
C LEU A 409 -9.39 -16.19 6.55
N ILE A 410 -8.43 -16.18 7.48
CA ILE A 410 -8.64 -16.60 8.87
C ILE A 410 -8.46 -15.35 9.74
N ILE A 411 -9.54 -14.88 10.35
CA ILE A 411 -9.49 -13.82 11.36
C ILE A 411 -9.84 -14.47 12.69
N ASP A 412 -8.87 -14.53 13.60
CA ASP A 412 -9.10 -14.95 14.98
C ASP A 412 -9.56 -13.76 15.84
N GLU A 413 -10.20 -14.04 16.97
CA GLU A 413 -10.66 -13.07 17.96
C GLU A 413 -9.54 -12.09 18.36
N SER A 414 -8.31 -12.60 18.51
CA SER A 414 -7.15 -11.80 18.88
C SER A 414 -6.74 -10.76 17.82
N GLU A 415 -7.09 -10.97 16.55
CA GLU A 415 -6.85 -10.02 15.45
C GLU A 415 -8.08 -9.12 15.22
N LEU A 416 -9.29 -9.68 15.34
CA LEU A 416 -10.54 -8.92 15.16
C LEU A 416 -10.75 -7.83 16.22
N THR A 417 -10.35 -8.09 17.47
CA THR A 417 -10.42 -7.12 18.57
C THR A 417 -9.49 -5.93 18.41
N LYS A 418 -8.49 -6.03 17.52
CA LYS A 418 -7.59 -4.92 17.17
C LYS A 418 -8.25 -4.00 16.14
N ILE A 419 -9.13 -4.51 15.31
CA ILE A 419 -9.86 -3.68 14.34
C ILE A 419 -10.82 -2.76 15.11
N SER A 420 -10.56 -1.45 15.02
CA SER A 420 -11.52 -0.43 15.41
C SER A 420 -12.12 0.13 14.14
N ALA A 421 -13.41 -0.01 13.85
CA ALA A 421 -14.05 0.49 12.63
C ALA A 421 -15.55 0.75 12.86
N GLY A 422 -16.12 1.71 12.12
CA GLY A 422 -17.58 1.88 12.11
C GLY A 422 -18.26 0.68 11.44
N ARG A 423 -17.68 0.22 10.33
CA ARG A 423 -18.18 -0.93 9.58
C ARG A 423 -17.03 -1.78 9.05
N PHE A 424 -17.19 -3.10 9.13
CA PHE A 424 -16.25 -4.07 8.58
C PHE A 424 -16.94 -4.97 7.56
N ASP A 425 -16.54 -4.83 6.30
CA ASP A 425 -17.12 -5.53 5.16
C ASP A 425 -16.14 -6.57 4.60
N ILE A 426 -16.60 -7.80 4.45
CA ILE A 426 -15.90 -8.88 3.76
C ILE A 426 -16.68 -9.20 2.49
N ASP A 427 -16.05 -8.99 1.33
CA ASP A 427 -16.47 -9.51 0.03
C ASP A 427 -15.51 -10.65 -0.35
N ALA A 428 -15.91 -11.90 -0.16
CA ALA A 428 -15.06 -13.06 -0.44
C ALA A 428 -15.04 -13.46 -1.92
N GLY A 429 -15.93 -12.90 -2.77
CA GLY A 429 -16.15 -13.38 -4.13
C GLY A 429 -16.46 -14.88 -4.16
N ALA A 430 -15.83 -15.63 -5.07
CA ALA A 430 -16.03 -17.07 -5.25
C ALA A 430 -15.35 -17.96 -4.18
N ASN A 431 -15.12 -17.46 -2.96
CA ASN A 431 -14.53 -18.22 -1.86
C ASN A 431 -15.54 -18.40 -0.72
N ASP A 432 -15.46 -19.54 -0.04
CA ASP A 432 -16.20 -19.78 1.20
C ASP A 432 -15.62 -18.96 2.36
N VAL A 433 -16.48 -18.60 3.31
CA VAL A 433 -16.10 -17.86 4.53
C VAL A 433 -16.44 -18.67 5.77
N LEU A 434 -15.50 -18.77 6.71
CA LEU A 434 -15.69 -19.40 8.01
C LEU A 434 -15.58 -18.36 9.13
N LEU A 435 -16.66 -18.17 9.87
CA LEU A 435 -16.76 -17.32 11.05
C LEU A 435 -16.75 -18.19 12.31
N LEU A 436 -15.65 -18.13 13.07
CA LEU A 436 -15.46 -18.86 14.32
C LEU A 436 -15.87 -17.99 15.52
N ASP A 437 -15.07 -17.96 16.59
CA ASP A 437 -15.33 -17.17 17.78
C ASP A 437 -14.93 -15.70 17.57
N ALA A 438 -15.81 -14.77 17.93
CA ALA A 438 -15.64 -13.33 17.82
C ALA A 438 -16.38 -12.60 18.96
N GLN A 439 -15.70 -12.31 20.07
CA GLN A 439 -16.25 -11.44 21.11
C GLN A 439 -15.77 -10.01 20.89
N LEU A 440 -16.72 -9.14 20.52
CA LEU A 440 -16.44 -7.76 20.17
C LEU A 440 -16.99 -6.81 21.22
N THR A 441 -16.54 -5.56 21.15
CA THR A 441 -17.12 -4.46 21.91
C THR A 441 -17.63 -3.43 20.92
N ASN A 442 -18.74 -2.78 21.23
CA ASN A 442 -19.26 -1.67 20.41
C ASN A 442 -18.30 -0.47 20.30
N SER A 443 -17.26 -0.41 21.14
CA SER A 443 -16.16 0.57 21.01
C SER A 443 -15.11 0.19 19.96
N SER A 444 -15.02 -1.09 19.59
CA SER A 444 -14.09 -1.56 18.55
C SER A 444 -14.81 -1.68 17.22
N LEU A 445 -15.91 -2.42 17.12
CA LEU A 445 -16.59 -2.65 15.85
C LEU A 445 -18.10 -2.53 16.04
N ASP A 446 -18.75 -1.67 15.24
CA ASP A 446 -20.18 -1.42 15.33
C ASP A 446 -20.97 -2.37 14.41
N THR A 447 -20.67 -2.33 13.11
CA THR A 447 -21.33 -3.18 12.08
C THR A 447 -20.34 -4.15 11.41
N MET A 448 -20.76 -5.39 11.18
CA MET A 448 -20.03 -6.38 10.36
C MET A 448 -20.92 -6.90 9.23
N MET A 449 -20.41 -6.90 8.00
CA MET A 449 -21.07 -7.51 6.84
C MET A 449 -20.14 -8.51 6.14
N ILE A 450 -20.65 -9.69 5.82
CA ILE A 450 -19.90 -10.74 5.14
C ILE A 450 -20.71 -11.18 3.93
N GLY A 451 -20.11 -11.27 2.74
CA GLY A 451 -20.79 -11.74 1.54
C GLY A 451 -19.86 -12.48 0.59
N THR A 452 -20.43 -13.34 -0.25
CA THR A 452 -19.72 -14.18 -1.23
C THR A 452 -20.47 -14.19 -2.56
N ASP A 453 -19.90 -14.76 -3.61
CA ASP A 453 -20.65 -15.05 -4.84
C ASP A 453 -21.63 -16.22 -4.61
N GLN A 454 -22.60 -16.37 -5.52
CA GLN A 454 -23.70 -17.36 -5.47
C GLN A 454 -23.25 -18.83 -5.65
N SER A 455 -21.95 -19.11 -5.69
CA SER A 455 -21.39 -20.47 -5.78
C SER A 455 -20.54 -20.82 -4.55
N SER A 456 -20.66 -20.03 -3.49
CA SER A 456 -19.83 -20.10 -2.29
C SER A 456 -20.69 -20.05 -1.04
N ARG A 457 -20.08 -20.36 0.10
CA ARG A 457 -20.77 -20.61 1.36
C ARG A 457 -20.29 -19.67 2.46
N ILE A 458 -21.17 -19.35 3.41
CA ILE A 458 -20.81 -18.73 4.68
C ILE A 458 -21.10 -19.72 5.80
N ILE A 459 -20.09 -20.05 6.61
CA ILE A 459 -20.20 -20.99 7.73
C ILE A 459 -19.90 -20.23 9.03
N ALA A 460 -20.88 -20.08 9.91
CA ALA A 460 -20.72 -19.47 11.23
C ALA A 460 -20.75 -20.54 12.32
N ALA A 461 -19.58 -20.99 12.77
CA ALA A 461 -19.42 -22.13 13.68
C ALA A 461 -19.04 -21.76 15.12
N GLY A 462 -18.59 -20.52 15.39
CA GLY A 462 -18.24 -20.08 16.73
C GLY A 462 -19.20 -19.06 17.35
N ARG A 463 -18.81 -18.46 18.47
CA ARG A 463 -19.59 -17.50 19.25
C ARG A 463 -19.29 -16.06 18.82
N VAL A 464 -20.29 -15.35 18.30
CA VAL A 464 -20.20 -13.95 17.84
C VAL A 464 -21.03 -13.03 18.74
N THR A 465 -20.45 -11.99 19.34
CA THR A 465 -21.16 -11.06 20.25
C THR A 465 -20.65 -9.62 20.15
N GLY A 466 -21.44 -8.65 20.60
CA GLY A 466 -20.97 -7.27 20.82
C GLY A 466 -21.07 -6.29 19.64
N LEU A 467 -21.68 -6.71 18.53
CA LEU A 467 -21.99 -5.87 17.36
C LEU A 467 -23.39 -5.25 17.48
N THR A 468 -23.57 -4.03 16.97
CA THR A 468 -24.91 -3.46 16.77
C THR A 468 -25.56 -3.95 15.49
N SER A 469 -24.78 -4.41 14.51
CA SER A 469 -25.32 -5.06 13.31
C SER A 469 -24.39 -6.15 12.77
N LEU A 470 -24.96 -7.32 12.47
CA LEU A 470 -24.31 -8.42 11.76
C LEU A 470 -25.13 -8.79 10.53
N GLN A 471 -24.51 -8.77 9.35
CA GLN A 471 -25.14 -9.17 8.09
C GLN A 471 -24.32 -10.27 7.40
N LEU A 472 -24.95 -11.41 7.12
CA LEU A 472 -24.37 -12.52 6.35
C LEU A 472 -25.11 -12.63 5.02
N GLY A 473 -24.40 -12.40 3.93
CA GLY A 473 -24.94 -12.15 2.60
C GLY A 473 -25.61 -10.79 2.47
N TYR A 474 -25.49 -10.18 1.29
CA TYR A 474 -26.12 -8.88 1.03
C TYR A 474 -26.31 -8.63 -0.46
N GLN A 475 -27.33 -7.85 -0.79
CA GLN A 475 -27.54 -7.32 -2.14
C GLN A 475 -27.60 -5.79 -2.12
N THR A 476 -26.83 -5.15 -3.00
CA THR A 476 -26.88 -3.70 -3.25
C THR A 476 -27.20 -3.44 -4.72
N SER A 477 -27.47 -2.19 -5.10
CA SER A 477 -27.96 -1.81 -6.44
C SER A 477 -27.07 -2.16 -7.64
N GLY A 478 -25.92 -2.81 -7.43
CA GLY A 478 -25.07 -3.34 -8.50
C GLY A 478 -24.18 -4.52 -8.09
N LEU A 479 -24.38 -5.09 -6.89
CA LEU A 479 -23.56 -6.18 -6.37
C LEU A 479 -24.47 -7.15 -5.62
N ASP A 480 -24.55 -8.39 -6.10
CA ASP A 480 -25.17 -9.49 -5.38
C ASP A 480 -24.08 -10.31 -4.70
N ARG A 481 -24.11 -10.32 -3.37
CA ARG A 481 -23.17 -11.04 -2.50
C ARG A 481 -23.89 -12.01 -1.57
N ARG A 482 -25.04 -12.51 -2.03
CA ARG A 482 -25.74 -13.59 -1.38
C ARG A 482 -25.04 -14.92 -1.73
N PRO A 483 -24.55 -15.69 -0.73
CA PRO A 483 -23.97 -17.02 -0.95
C PRO A 483 -24.99 -18.00 -1.51
N GLU A 484 -24.52 -19.14 -2.01
CA GLU A 484 -25.37 -20.32 -2.24
C GLU A 484 -25.95 -20.80 -0.90
N LEU A 485 -25.12 -20.89 0.13
CA LEU A 485 -25.50 -21.52 1.40
C LEU A 485 -24.96 -20.73 2.59
N ILE A 486 -25.83 -20.46 3.58
CA ILE A 486 -25.42 -20.00 4.91
C ILE A 486 -25.64 -21.14 5.91
N LEU A 487 -24.55 -21.59 6.54
CA LEU A 487 -24.54 -22.60 7.60
C LEU A 487 -24.23 -21.94 8.94
N ILE A 488 -25.04 -22.21 9.97
CA ILE A 488 -24.79 -21.67 11.31
C ILE A 488 -24.86 -22.76 12.36
N SER A 489 -23.71 -23.13 12.91
CA SER A 489 -23.57 -24.05 14.04
C SER A 489 -23.08 -23.41 15.34
N GLY A 490 -22.62 -22.17 15.27
CA GLY A 490 -22.15 -21.39 16.40
C GLY A 490 -23.25 -20.72 17.21
N GLN A 491 -22.87 -19.73 18.01
CA GLN A 491 -23.79 -18.86 18.77
C GLN A 491 -23.71 -17.44 18.21
N LEU A 492 -24.76 -16.95 17.55
CA LEU A 492 -24.84 -15.56 17.12
C LEU A 492 -25.58 -14.73 18.18
N GLY A 493 -24.82 -14.16 19.11
CA GLY A 493 -25.30 -13.48 20.30
C GLY A 493 -25.36 -14.38 21.53
N LEU A 494 -25.58 -13.77 22.69
CA LEU A 494 -25.80 -14.43 23.98
C LEU A 494 -27.02 -13.84 24.67
N ASP A 495 -27.77 -14.66 25.41
CA ASP A 495 -28.88 -14.19 26.24
C ASP A 495 -28.40 -13.53 27.54
N THR A 496 -27.61 -12.46 27.40
CA THR A 496 -27.10 -11.62 28.49
C THR A 496 -27.16 -10.16 28.06
N SER A 497 -27.28 -9.21 28.98
CA SER A 497 -27.44 -7.78 28.64
C SER A 497 -26.28 -7.18 27.83
N THR A 498 -25.10 -7.81 27.81
CA THR A 498 -23.90 -7.32 27.11
C THR A 498 -23.46 -8.19 25.93
N GLY A 499 -24.07 -9.36 25.74
CA GLY A 499 -23.64 -10.33 24.73
C GLY A 499 -24.60 -10.48 23.54
N ARG A 500 -25.73 -9.75 23.50
CA ARG A 500 -26.67 -9.78 22.37
C ARG A 500 -26.13 -8.99 21.18
N LEU A 501 -26.53 -9.39 19.97
CA LEU A 501 -26.32 -8.60 18.75
C LEU A 501 -27.49 -7.63 18.57
N GLY A 502 -27.29 -6.47 17.96
CA GLY A 502 -28.37 -5.52 17.67
C GLY A 502 -29.31 -6.01 16.57
N ILE A 503 -28.97 -5.70 15.31
CA ILE A 503 -29.63 -6.17 14.09
C ILE A 503 -28.87 -7.39 13.54
N VAL A 504 -29.57 -8.46 13.18
CA VAL A 504 -29.00 -9.62 12.49
C VAL A 504 -29.73 -9.81 11.17
N ARG A 505 -29.00 -9.82 10.05
CA ARG A 505 -29.56 -10.04 8.71
C ARG A 505 -28.86 -11.20 8.01
N LEU A 506 -29.62 -12.16 7.52
CA LEU A 506 -29.13 -13.32 6.79
C LEU A 506 -29.78 -13.30 5.40
N GLU A 507 -28.98 -13.25 4.34
CA GLU A 507 -29.44 -13.22 2.95
C GLU A 507 -28.71 -14.26 2.11
N SER A 508 -29.39 -15.33 1.71
CA SER A 508 -28.86 -16.36 0.82
C SER A 508 -29.52 -16.31 -0.56
N ALA A 509 -28.78 -16.73 -1.59
CA ALA A 509 -29.28 -16.94 -2.94
C ALA A 509 -29.90 -18.33 -3.11
N ASP A 510 -29.67 -19.25 -2.18
CA ASP A 510 -30.34 -20.55 -2.12
C ASP A 510 -30.74 -20.83 -0.65
N ASP A 511 -29.98 -21.62 0.09
CA ASP A 511 -30.38 -22.16 1.40
C ASP A 511 -29.79 -21.40 2.61
N ILE A 512 -30.50 -21.42 3.75
CA ILE A 512 -30.02 -21.03 5.08
C ILE A 512 -30.30 -22.16 6.06
N VAL A 513 -29.26 -22.68 6.70
CA VAL A 513 -29.37 -23.80 7.65
C VAL A 513 -28.74 -23.45 9.00
N ILE A 514 -29.49 -23.67 10.06
CA ILE A 514 -29.13 -23.37 11.43
C ILE A 514 -29.24 -24.65 12.28
N GLY A 515 -28.17 -25.04 12.98
CA GLY A 515 -28.22 -26.23 13.83
C GLY A 515 -26.85 -26.74 14.26
N SER A 516 -26.80 -27.82 15.02
CA SER A 516 -25.54 -28.41 15.48
C SER A 516 -24.63 -28.83 14.31
N GLU A 517 -23.30 -28.87 14.52
CA GLU A 517 -22.32 -29.29 13.50
C GLU A 517 -22.70 -30.63 12.85
N ARG A 518 -23.15 -31.60 13.66
CA ARG A 518 -23.57 -32.93 13.20
C ARG A 518 -24.88 -32.93 12.40
N PHE A 519 -25.76 -31.96 12.62
CA PHE A 519 -26.96 -31.79 11.81
C PHE A 519 -26.62 -31.20 10.45
N LEU A 520 -25.71 -30.22 10.41
CA LEU A 520 -25.23 -29.64 9.17
C LEU A 520 -24.54 -30.69 8.29
N GLU A 521 -23.68 -31.55 8.87
CA GLU A 521 -23.05 -32.68 8.16
C GLU A 521 -24.08 -33.58 7.45
N ILE A 522 -25.23 -33.81 8.08
CA ILE A 522 -26.29 -34.65 7.51
C ILE A 522 -27.05 -33.91 6.42
N PHE A 523 -27.40 -32.65 6.65
CA PHE A 523 -28.05 -31.79 5.66
C PHE A 523 -27.23 -31.75 4.35
N GLU A 524 -25.91 -31.63 4.46
CA GLU A 524 -25.03 -31.61 3.27
C GLU A 524 -24.91 -32.98 2.58
N SER A 525 -25.13 -34.07 3.30
CA SER A 525 -24.98 -35.44 2.78
C SER A 525 -26.27 -36.04 2.22
N GLU A 526 -27.43 -35.54 2.64
CA GLU A 526 -28.75 -36.11 2.35
C GLU A 526 -29.78 -35.00 2.14
N ALA A 527 -30.69 -35.14 1.16
CA ALA A 527 -31.86 -34.27 1.05
C ALA A 527 -32.79 -34.53 2.25
N LEU A 528 -32.77 -33.63 3.24
CA LEU A 528 -33.58 -33.75 4.44
C LEU A 528 -35.05 -33.49 4.13
N THR A 529 -35.82 -34.56 3.95
CA THR A 529 -37.28 -34.48 3.95
C THR A 529 -37.81 -34.31 5.38
N LEU A 530 -39.03 -33.78 5.52
CA LEU A 530 -39.74 -33.67 6.80
C LEU A 530 -39.77 -35.02 7.58
N LEU A 531 -39.95 -36.13 6.85
CA LEU A 531 -39.91 -37.49 7.38
C LEU A 531 -38.50 -37.98 7.72
N GLY A 532 -37.48 -37.51 6.99
CA GLY A 532 -36.07 -37.74 7.26
C GLY A 532 -35.64 -37.10 8.59
N LEU A 533 -36.08 -35.87 8.86
CA LEU A 533 -35.84 -35.16 10.12
C LEU A 533 -36.37 -35.92 11.34
N ALA A 534 -37.54 -36.56 11.21
CA ALA A 534 -38.14 -37.41 12.26
C ALA A 534 -37.29 -38.64 12.62
N SER A 535 -36.49 -39.11 11.66
CA SER A 535 -35.71 -40.34 11.79
C SER A 535 -34.28 -40.12 12.31
N LEU A 536 -33.90 -38.85 12.52
CA LEU A 536 -32.58 -38.49 13.03
C LEU A 536 -32.39 -38.98 14.47
N PRO A 537 -31.26 -39.65 14.80
CA PRO A 537 -30.98 -40.06 16.17
C PRO A 537 -30.89 -38.86 17.13
N LEU A 538 -31.34 -39.02 18.37
CA LEU A 538 -31.17 -38.04 19.45
C LEU A 538 -29.70 -37.61 19.69
N SER A 539 -28.72 -38.44 19.32
CA SER A 539 -27.29 -38.11 19.41
C SER A 539 -26.79 -37.19 18.28
N VAL A 540 -27.57 -37.08 17.21
CA VAL A 540 -27.39 -36.13 16.10
C VAL A 540 -28.19 -34.86 16.38
N ALA A 541 -29.40 -35.03 16.93
CA ALA A 541 -30.37 -33.96 17.08
C ALA A 541 -30.36 -33.26 18.46
N GLY A 542 -29.81 -33.89 19.49
CA GLY A 542 -29.66 -33.34 20.83
C GLY A 542 -28.30 -32.67 21.00
N GLY A 543 -28.28 -31.34 20.93
CA GLY A 543 -27.08 -30.55 21.24
C GLY A 543 -26.67 -30.68 22.70
N VAL A 544 -25.35 -30.75 22.95
CA VAL A 544 -24.77 -30.70 24.29
C VAL A 544 -24.77 -29.27 24.86
N ASP A 545 -24.96 -28.25 24.02
CA ASP A 545 -24.90 -26.82 24.35
C ASP A 545 -26.21 -26.11 23.96
N ASP A 546 -26.64 -25.13 24.78
CA ASP A 546 -27.75 -24.23 24.47
C ASP A 546 -27.28 -23.23 23.40
N HIS A 547 -27.58 -23.48 22.12
CA HIS A 547 -27.27 -22.50 21.08
C HIS A 547 -28.36 -21.43 21.07
N VAL A 548 -27.95 -20.17 21.14
CA VAL A 548 -28.88 -19.03 21.18
C VAL A 548 -28.51 -18.08 20.05
N PHE A 549 -29.48 -17.82 19.18
CA PHE A 549 -29.45 -16.71 18.24
C PHE A 549 -30.17 -15.55 18.91
N VAL A 550 -29.47 -14.46 19.26
CA VAL A 550 -30.09 -13.31 19.92
C VAL A 550 -29.86 -12.01 19.16
N ALA A 551 -30.93 -11.48 18.57
CA ALA A 551 -31.02 -10.11 18.09
C ALA A 551 -31.85 -9.25 19.07
N THR A 552 -31.33 -8.08 19.50
CA THR A 552 -32.06 -7.16 20.39
C THR A 552 -33.05 -6.28 19.66
N ASP A 553 -32.80 -6.00 18.39
CA ASP A 553 -33.56 -4.99 17.64
C ASP A 553 -34.33 -5.65 16.50
N GLN A 554 -33.63 -6.23 15.52
CA GLN A 554 -34.27 -6.84 14.35
C GLN A 554 -33.53 -8.09 13.90
N LEU A 555 -34.27 -9.15 13.58
CA LEU A 555 -33.77 -10.33 12.87
C LEU A 555 -34.43 -10.38 11.50
N GLN A 556 -33.65 -10.43 10.42
CA GLN A 556 -34.15 -10.56 9.06
C GLN A 556 -33.52 -11.79 8.41
N ILE A 557 -34.35 -12.70 7.88
CA ILE A 557 -33.90 -13.89 7.17
C ILE A 557 -34.53 -13.87 5.77
N LEU A 558 -33.67 -13.89 4.75
CA LEU A 558 -34.00 -13.87 3.34
C LEU A 558 -33.29 -15.03 2.65
N ALA A 559 -34.05 -15.91 2.00
CA ALA A 559 -33.53 -17.02 1.20
C ALA A 559 -34.43 -17.21 -0.02
N LEU A 560 -33.89 -17.66 -1.15
CA LEU A 560 -34.69 -18.11 -2.30
C LEU A 560 -35.05 -19.60 -2.16
N GLY A 561 -34.11 -20.42 -1.68
CA GLY A 561 -34.33 -21.83 -1.38
C GLY A 561 -34.96 -22.04 -0.01
N SER A 562 -34.35 -22.89 0.80
CA SER A 562 -34.90 -23.39 2.07
C SER A 562 -34.31 -22.66 3.27
N VAL A 563 -35.15 -22.35 4.27
CA VAL A 563 -34.70 -21.90 5.60
C VAL A 563 -34.95 -23.02 6.60
N VAL A 564 -33.90 -23.67 7.09
CA VAL A 564 -33.99 -24.81 8.02
C VAL A 564 -33.32 -24.48 9.35
N GLN A 565 -34.01 -24.65 10.47
CA GLN A 565 -33.46 -24.42 11.80
C GLN A 565 -33.76 -25.58 12.76
N GLN A 566 -32.72 -26.22 13.26
CA GLN A 566 -32.78 -27.27 14.27
C GLN A 566 -32.81 -26.67 15.69
N ASN A 567 -33.69 -27.20 16.55
CA ASN A 567 -33.76 -26.85 17.98
C ASN A 567 -32.48 -27.31 18.72
N THR A 568 -31.95 -26.46 19.60
CA THR A 568 -30.66 -26.67 20.28
C THR A 568 -30.80 -26.46 21.77
N GLY A 569 -31.30 -27.45 22.51
CA GLY A 569 -31.27 -27.42 23.98
C GLY A 569 -31.51 -28.77 24.63
N ARG A 570 -31.32 -28.85 25.95
CA ARG A 570 -31.55 -30.06 26.74
C ARG A 570 -32.94 -30.03 27.40
N GLY A 571 -33.77 -31.05 27.12
CA GLY A 571 -35.08 -31.22 27.74
C GLY A 571 -36.25 -30.79 26.85
N VAL A 572 -37.45 -30.67 27.42
CA VAL A 572 -38.67 -30.24 26.70
C VAL A 572 -38.70 -28.75 26.33
N GLU A 573 -37.76 -27.96 26.87
CA GLU A 573 -37.64 -26.50 26.69
C GLU A 573 -36.36 -26.16 25.91
N GLY A 574 -36.21 -26.71 24.70
CA GLY A 574 -35.02 -26.47 23.86
C GLY A 574 -34.81 -24.96 23.57
N ALA A 575 -33.56 -24.50 23.51
CA ALA A 575 -33.25 -23.12 23.10
C ALA A 575 -33.22 -23.03 21.56
N GLY A 576 -34.06 -22.14 21.00
CA GLY A 576 -34.14 -21.88 19.56
C GLY A 576 -33.77 -20.43 19.20
N LEU A 577 -34.48 -19.88 18.22
CA LEU A 577 -34.39 -18.46 17.82
C LEU A 577 -34.95 -17.54 18.91
N VAL A 578 -34.12 -16.66 19.46
CA VAL A 578 -34.50 -15.68 20.49
C VAL A 578 -34.46 -14.29 19.84
N PHE A 579 -35.60 -13.64 19.66
CA PHE A 579 -35.64 -12.29 19.10
C PHE A 579 -36.52 -11.38 19.95
N ASN A 580 -36.14 -10.10 20.03
CA ASN A 580 -37.04 -9.10 20.59
C ASN A 580 -38.16 -8.85 19.56
N VAL A 581 -39.43 -8.87 19.98
CA VAL A 581 -40.57 -8.70 19.05
C VAL A 581 -40.36 -7.38 18.27
N PRO A 582 -40.29 -7.42 16.93
CA PRO A 582 -40.11 -6.21 16.13
C PRO A 582 -41.26 -5.21 16.35
N SER A 583 -41.02 -3.94 16.01
CA SER A 583 -42.12 -3.01 15.78
C SER A 583 -43.11 -3.61 14.77
N LYS A 584 -44.41 -3.41 15.01
CA LYS A 584 -45.49 -3.91 14.14
C LYS A 584 -45.21 -3.56 12.67
N GLY A 585 -44.99 -4.56 11.83
CA GLY A 585 -44.71 -4.42 10.38
C GLY A 585 -43.32 -4.90 9.92
N ASP A 586 -42.42 -5.22 10.85
CA ASP A 586 -41.02 -5.58 10.57
C ASP A 586 -40.74 -7.08 10.83
N GLY A 587 -41.52 -7.98 10.21
CA GLY A 587 -41.47 -9.43 10.48
C GLY A 587 -40.07 -10.08 10.31
N VAL A 588 -39.86 -11.32 10.79
CA VAL A 588 -38.52 -11.97 10.77
C VAL A 588 -38.14 -12.59 9.42
N LEU A 589 -39.08 -13.32 8.80
CA LEU A 589 -38.91 -13.97 7.50
C LEU A 589 -39.42 -13.04 6.41
N PHE A 590 -38.56 -12.65 5.48
CA PHE A 590 -38.89 -11.71 4.41
C PHE A 590 -38.96 -12.41 3.05
N PRO A 591 -39.82 -11.95 2.14
CA PRO A 591 -39.84 -12.48 0.79
C PRO A 591 -38.62 -11.96 0.03
N SER A 592 -37.94 -12.87 -0.65
CA SER A 592 -37.10 -12.55 -1.81
C SER A 592 -38.01 -12.34 -3.04
N GLU A 593 -37.45 -12.04 -4.22
CA GLU A 593 -38.23 -11.83 -5.47
C GLU A 593 -39.32 -12.91 -5.71
N ASP A 594 -39.09 -14.15 -5.23
CA ASP A 594 -40.06 -15.27 -5.23
C ASP A 594 -40.42 -15.85 -3.83
N GLY A 595 -39.87 -15.31 -2.73
CA GLY A 595 -39.98 -15.86 -1.38
C GLY A 595 -39.19 -17.18 -1.19
N PRO A 596 -39.01 -17.66 0.05
CA PRO A 596 -38.36 -18.96 0.28
C PRO A 596 -39.23 -20.12 -0.24
N GLU A 597 -38.61 -21.09 -0.92
CA GLU A 597 -39.27 -22.33 -1.37
C GLU A 597 -39.79 -23.17 -0.18
N GLU A 598 -39.03 -23.23 0.91
CA GLU A 598 -39.40 -24.01 2.09
C GLU A 598 -38.91 -23.32 3.38
N VAL A 599 -39.72 -23.35 4.45
CA VAL A 599 -39.31 -22.85 5.77
C VAL A 599 -39.60 -23.90 6.83
N LEU A 600 -38.55 -24.39 7.48
CA LEU A 600 -38.54 -25.47 8.45
C LEU A 600 -37.90 -24.99 9.76
N ILE A 601 -38.68 -24.37 10.64
CA ILE A 601 -38.18 -23.80 11.90
C ILE A 601 -38.62 -24.67 13.07
N PHE A 602 -37.68 -25.21 13.85
CA PHE A 602 -37.93 -26.08 15.00
C PHE A 602 -37.28 -25.49 16.27
N GLY A 603 -38.04 -25.11 17.30
CA GLY A 603 -37.46 -24.31 18.40
C GLY A 603 -38.41 -23.86 19.51
N GLU A 604 -37.91 -23.04 20.42
CA GLU A 604 -38.74 -22.09 21.17
C GLU A 604 -38.49 -20.68 20.63
N VAL A 605 -39.53 -19.84 20.63
CA VAL A 605 -39.40 -18.40 20.41
C VAL A 605 -39.47 -17.71 21.76
N VAL A 606 -38.55 -16.78 22.02
CA VAL A 606 -38.59 -15.95 23.22
C VAL A 606 -39.12 -14.58 22.85
N ARG A 607 -40.17 -14.10 23.52
CA ARG A 607 -40.69 -12.75 23.34
C ARG A 607 -39.80 -11.69 23.98
N ALA A 608 -40.10 -10.45 23.64
CA ALA A 608 -39.46 -9.25 24.18
C ALA A 608 -39.43 -9.15 25.71
N ASP A 609 -40.44 -9.69 26.38
CA ASP A 609 -40.56 -9.73 27.84
C ASP A 609 -39.83 -10.92 28.49
N GLY A 610 -39.08 -11.69 27.69
CA GLY A 610 -38.38 -12.89 28.11
C GLY A 610 -39.27 -14.14 28.22
N THR A 611 -40.55 -14.05 27.85
CA THR A 611 -41.43 -15.22 27.87
C THR A 611 -41.12 -16.17 26.72
N ARG A 612 -40.87 -17.44 27.06
CA ARG A 612 -40.74 -18.53 26.07
C ARG A 612 -42.13 -18.92 25.59
N VAL A 613 -42.32 -18.88 24.28
CA VAL A 613 -43.53 -19.35 23.62
C VAL A 613 -43.22 -20.68 22.94
N SER A 614 -44.07 -21.65 23.23
CA SER A 614 -44.03 -22.93 22.56
C SER A 614 -44.33 -22.77 21.07
N ALA A 615 -43.75 -23.70 20.32
CA ALA A 615 -43.81 -23.88 18.90
C ALA A 615 -45.09 -23.48 18.15
N PHE A 616 -46.22 -23.99 18.60
CA PHE A 616 -47.53 -23.74 17.98
C PHE A 616 -48.01 -22.28 18.16
N ASN A 617 -47.64 -21.63 19.27
CA ASN A 617 -48.03 -20.26 19.51
C ASN A 617 -47.09 -19.27 18.79
N ALA A 618 -45.86 -19.68 18.52
CA ALA A 618 -44.91 -18.89 17.75
C ALA A 618 -45.39 -18.64 16.32
N SER A 619 -45.94 -19.65 15.64
CA SER A 619 -46.49 -19.48 14.27
C SER A 619 -47.70 -18.54 14.20
N LEU A 620 -48.30 -18.19 15.34
CA LEU A 620 -49.39 -17.24 15.48
C LEU A 620 -48.92 -15.84 15.93
N GLU A 621 -47.61 -15.63 16.11
CA GLU A 621 -47.05 -14.33 16.46
C GLU A 621 -47.06 -13.41 15.23
N ASP A 622 -47.68 -12.23 15.37
CA ASP A 622 -47.92 -11.24 14.31
C ASP A 622 -46.66 -10.74 13.56
N ASN A 623 -45.45 -11.10 14.00
CA ASN A 623 -44.18 -10.57 13.49
C ASN A 623 -43.13 -11.64 13.16
N ILE A 624 -43.49 -12.92 13.04
CA ILE A 624 -42.53 -13.94 12.52
C ILE A 624 -42.47 -13.90 10.99
N LEU A 625 -43.62 -13.82 10.34
CA LEU A 625 -43.70 -13.67 8.88
C LEU A 625 -43.83 -12.20 8.51
N PHE A 626 -43.18 -11.76 7.44
CA PHE A 626 -43.34 -10.41 6.93
C PHE A 626 -44.75 -10.20 6.37
N GLY A 627 -45.58 -9.44 7.10
CA GLY A 627 -46.99 -9.21 6.75
C GLY A 627 -47.24 -8.21 5.61
N GLY A 628 -46.17 -7.63 5.01
CA GLY A 628 -46.27 -6.56 4.03
C GLY A 628 -46.63 -5.21 4.66
N GLY A 629 -46.14 -4.12 4.07
CA GLY A 629 -46.37 -2.76 4.56
C GLY A 629 -46.71 -1.77 3.45
N THR A 630 -47.50 -0.74 3.76
CA THR A 630 -47.87 0.32 2.78
C THR A 630 -46.69 1.22 2.36
N THR A 631 -45.53 1.06 3.00
CA THR A 631 -44.30 1.85 2.82
C THR A 631 -43.13 1.03 2.29
N SER A 632 -43.24 -0.31 2.25
CA SER A 632 -42.24 -1.20 1.64
C SER A 632 -42.68 -1.58 0.24
N ALA A 633 -41.74 -1.69 -0.70
CA ALA A 633 -42.00 -2.22 -2.04
C ALA A 633 -42.12 -3.76 -2.05
N GLU A 634 -41.67 -4.42 -0.98
CA GLU A 634 -41.70 -5.87 -0.85
C GLU A 634 -43.12 -6.39 -0.59
N PRO A 635 -43.59 -7.41 -1.33
CA PRO A 635 -44.90 -8.02 -1.09
C PRO A 635 -44.97 -8.67 0.29
N ALA A 636 -46.18 -8.93 0.80
CA ALA A 636 -46.33 -9.78 1.98
C ALA A 636 -45.83 -11.20 1.68
N LEU A 637 -45.25 -11.88 2.66
CA LEU A 637 -44.92 -13.29 2.54
C LEU A 637 -46.22 -14.09 2.30
N ILE A 638 -46.35 -14.74 1.15
CA ILE A 638 -47.52 -15.57 0.84
C ILE A 638 -47.22 -16.99 1.30
N GLN A 639 -48.03 -17.49 2.23
CA GLN A 639 -47.89 -18.84 2.78
C GLN A 639 -48.34 -19.87 1.73
N ASN A 640 -47.41 -20.50 1.02
CA ASN A 640 -47.68 -21.40 -0.12
C ASN A 640 -47.68 -22.90 0.25
N ASP A 641 -48.30 -23.29 1.37
CA ASP A 641 -48.34 -24.69 1.89
C ASP A 641 -46.97 -25.32 2.26
N GLN A 642 -45.82 -24.66 2.05
CA GLN A 642 -44.45 -25.15 2.37
C GLN A 642 -43.81 -24.52 3.63
N TYR A 643 -44.61 -23.80 4.43
CA TYR A 643 -44.16 -23.21 5.68
C TYR A 643 -44.47 -24.13 6.86
N TYR A 644 -43.41 -24.73 7.38
CA TYR A 644 -43.39 -25.73 8.40
C TYR A 644 -42.79 -25.16 9.68
N MET A 645 -43.63 -24.44 10.42
CA MET A 645 -43.24 -23.85 11.69
C MET A 645 -43.58 -24.78 12.85
N ASN A 646 -42.53 -25.41 13.35
CA ASN A 646 -42.37 -25.84 14.72
C ASN A 646 -43.33 -26.93 15.20
N PHE A 647 -42.88 -28.17 15.03
CA PHE A 647 -43.72 -29.35 15.26
C PHE A 647 -43.21 -30.26 16.38
N CYS A 648 -41.92 -30.16 16.75
CA CYS A 648 -41.27 -31.06 17.70
C CYS A 648 -39.78 -30.77 17.96
N LEU A 649 -39.20 -31.39 19.00
CA LEU A 649 -37.74 -31.49 19.16
C LEU A 649 -37.23 -32.59 18.21
N ILE A 650 -36.45 -32.19 17.20
CA ILE A 650 -35.87 -33.15 16.23
C ILE A 650 -35.14 -34.26 17.00
N GLY A 651 -35.38 -35.51 16.59
CA GLY A 651 -34.80 -36.72 17.18
C GLY A 651 -35.39 -37.17 18.52
N ASP A 652 -36.27 -36.40 19.16
CA ASP A 652 -37.07 -36.88 20.29
C ASP A 652 -38.28 -37.68 19.76
N PRO A 653 -38.33 -39.00 19.97
CA PRO A 653 -39.41 -39.85 19.44
C PRO A 653 -40.77 -39.56 20.08
N VAL A 654 -40.81 -38.83 21.21
CA VAL A 654 -42.05 -38.47 21.91
C VAL A 654 -42.65 -37.18 21.36
N SER A 655 -41.83 -36.15 21.10
CA SER A 655 -42.32 -34.92 20.49
C SER A 655 -42.40 -35.00 18.96
N CYS A 656 -41.49 -35.73 18.28
CA CYS A 656 -41.28 -35.70 16.82
C CYS A 656 -41.59 -37.03 16.11
N SER A 657 -42.75 -37.63 16.38
CA SER A 657 -43.12 -38.89 15.74
C SER A 657 -43.47 -38.70 14.25
N ALA A 658 -43.17 -39.70 13.42
CA ALA A 658 -43.54 -39.69 11.99
C ALA A 658 -45.06 -39.58 11.77
N ASP A 659 -45.88 -40.00 12.73
CA ASP A 659 -47.33 -39.87 12.69
C ASP A 659 -47.78 -38.44 13.03
N SER A 660 -47.14 -37.79 14.01
CA SER A 660 -47.35 -36.37 14.34
C SER A 660 -47.03 -35.47 13.15
N LEU A 661 -45.91 -35.73 12.45
CA LEU A 661 -45.51 -34.96 11.26
C LEU A 661 -46.48 -35.15 10.07
N ARG A 662 -46.97 -36.37 9.84
CA ARG A 662 -47.99 -36.67 8.78
C ARG A 662 -49.39 -36.15 9.08
N GLU A 663 -49.74 -35.97 10.34
CA GLU A 663 -51.00 -35.35 10.76
C GLU A 663 -50.94 -33.82 10.56
N ILE A 664 -49.77 -33.24 10.74
CA ILE A 664 -49.48 -31.81 10.57
C ILE A 664 -49.42 -31.39 9.10
N GLU A 665 -48.78 -32.19 8.22
CA GLU A 665 -48.86 -32.02 6.76
C GLU A 665 -50.32 -31.92 6.27
N ARG A 666 -51.26 -32.55 6.98
CA ARG A 666 -52.70 -32.48 6.70
C ARG A 666 -53.40 -31.27 7.32
N ASN A 667 -52.96 -30.78 8.47
CA ASN A 667 -53.60 -29.67 9.20
C ASN A 667 -53.15 -28.27 8.75
N ASN A 668 -51.94 -28.10 8.22
CA ASN A 668 -51.48 -26.79 7.73
C ASN A 668 -52.23 -26.30 6.49
N ARG A 669 -52.92 -27.18 5.74
CA ARG A 669 -53.84 -26.79 4.66
C ARG A 669 -55.02 -25.91 5.10
N PHE A 670 -55.31 -25.81 6.40
CA PHE A 670 -56.48 -25.10 6.92
C PHE A 670 -56.22 -23.66 7.40
N ILE A 671 -54.96 -23.19 7.39
CA ILE A 671 -54.56 -21.86 7.96
C ILE A 671 -54.38 -20.80 6.84
N ASN A 672 -54.90 -21.03 5.63
CA ASN A 672 -54.86 -20.05 4.52
C ASN A 672 -55.92 -18.93 4.62
N GLY A 673 -56.09 -18.34 5.82
CA GLY A 673 -57.03 -17.23 6.07
C GLY A 673 -56.29 -15.93 6.35
N ASP A 674 -56.22 -15.06 5.33
CA ASP A 674 -55.91 -13.62 5.33
C ASP A 674 -55.13 -13.04 6.54
N PRO A 675 -53.88 -12.59 6.38
CA PRO A 675 -53.08 -12.00 7.46
C PRO A 675 -53.51 -10.57 7.85
N SER A 676 -54.57 -10.01 7.27
CA SER A 676 -54.98 -8.61 7.51
C SER A 676 -56.23 -8.46 8.38
N GLY A 677 -56.05 -8.42 9.71
CA GLY A 677 -56.90 -7.60 10.59
C GLY A 677 -57.83 -8.33 11.58
N LEU A 678 -57.55 -8.08 12.86
CA LEU A 678 -58.36 -8.36 14.06
C LEU A 678 -59.88 -8.22 13.87
N GLY A 679 -60.66 -9.25 14.23
CA GLY A 679 -62.11 -9.18 14.07
C GLY A 679 -63.02 -10.27 14.68
N GLY A 680 -62.63 -10.98 15.74
CA GLY A 680 -63.58 -11.47 16.75
C GLY A 680 -64.44 -12.74 16.50
N VAL A 681 -64.46 -13.55 17.58
CA VAL A 681 -65.57 -14.40 18.06
C VAL A 681 -65.78 -15.77 17.39
N ILE A 682 -65.39 -16.80 18.14
CA ILE A 682 -65.92 -18.18 18.07
C ILE A 682 -67.45 -18.15 18.15
N PRO A 683 -68.16 -18.98 17.35
CA PRO A 683 -69.34 -19.61 17.90
C PRO A 683 -69.27 -21.13 17.71
N VAL A 684 -69.00 -21.79 18.83
CA VAL A 684 -69.65 -23.06 19.18
C VAL A 684 -71.14 -22.76 19.27
N VAL A 685 -71.98 -23.46 18.51
CA VAL A 685 -73.44 -23.46 18.70
C VAL A 685 -73.91 -24.90 18.89
N PHE A 686 -74.41 -25.21 20.08
CA PHE A 686 -75.36 -26.29 20.30
C PHE A 686 -76.61 -25.78 21.03
N GLU A 687 -77.75 -26.15 20.44
CA GLU A 687 -79.13 -26.30 20.96
C GLU A 687 -79.96 -25.08 21.42
N THR A 688 -81.17 -24.94 20.84
CA THR A 688 -82.46 -25.38 21.45
C THR A 688 -83.68 -25.01 20.59
N GLY A 689 -84.62 -25.95 20.45
CA GLY A 689 -86.07 -25.71 20.59
C GLY A 689 -86.91 -25.08 19.46
N GLU A 690 -87.89 -25.88 19.01
CA GLU A 690 -89.25 -25.53 18.55
C GLU A 690 -89.53 -25.24 17.05
N ASN A 691 -90.23 -26.21 16.44
CA ASN A 691 -91.44 -26.11 15.59
C ASN A 691 -91.55 -24.96 14.57
N ASP A 692 -91.53 -25.28 13.27
CA ASP A 692 -92.74 -25.61 12.51
C ASP A 692 -92.43 -25.88 11.03
N GLU A 693 -93.02 -26.97 10.55
CA GLU A 693 -93.57 -27.21 9.20
C GLU A 693 -92.70 -26.97 7.94
N ARG A 694 -92.34 -28.08 7.28
CA ARG A 694 -92.96 -28.61 6.04
C ARG A 694 -91.95 -29.19 5.03
N ASP A 695 -92.18 -30.49 4.82
CA ASP A 695 -92.22 -31.22 3.55
C ASP A 695 -90.95 -31.78 2.89
N GLN A 696 -91.11 -33.08 2.57
CA GLN A 696 -90.38 -33.98 1.66
C GLN A 696 -89.25 -34.77 2.32
N GLU A 697 -89.57 -35.92 2.95
CA GLU A 697 -89.75 -37.25 2.32
C GLU A 697 -88.59 -37.63 1.40
N GLU A 698 -87.73 -38.54 1.87
CA GLU A 698 -87.74 -39.95 1.46
C GLU A 698 -86.54 -40.71 2.06
N ASP A 699 -86.88 -41.79 2.77
CA ASP A 699 -86.24 -43.10 2.74
C ASP A 699 -84.76 -43.31 3.11
N LEU A 700 -84.34 -44.40 3.77
CA LEU A 700 -84.95 -45.42 4.63
C LEU A 700 -83.77 -46.31 5.07
N GLY A 701 -83.79 -46.79 6.31
CA GLY A 701 -82.89 -47.82 6.86
C GLY A 701 -81.94 -47.26 7.91
N GLY A 702 -82.21 -47.34 9.22
CA GLY A 702 -82.57 -48.57 9.95
C GLY A 702 -81.35 -49.50 9.95
N VAL A 703 -80.62 -49.69 11.05
CA VAL A 703 -80.99 -50.61 12.14
C VAL A 703 -80.20 -50.30 13.43
N ALA A 704 -80.95 -50.26 14.54
CA ALA A 704 -80.67 -50.59 15.95
C ALA A 704 -79.22 -50.50 16.49
N ALA A 705 -78.90 -49.65 17.47
CA ALA A 705 -79.39 -49.55 18.86
C ALA A 705 -78.79 -50.54 19.87
N SER A 706 -78.46 -49.98 21.04
CA SER A 706 -78.05 -50.59 22.31
C SER A 706 -76.61 -51.12 22.37
N GLY A 707 -75.80 -50.86 23.39
CA GLY A 707 -76.03 -50.20 24.67
C GLY A 707 -74.95 -50.66 25.65
N ASN A 708 -74.70 -49.81 26.65
CA ASN A 708 -74.14 -50.10 27.97
C ASN A 708 -72.70 -50.63 28.14
N GLU A 709 -71.90 -49.76 28.77
CA GLU A 709 -71.33 -49.90 30.12
C GLU A 709 -70.45 -51.11 30.49
N ALA A 710 -69.49 -50.77 31.38
CA ALA A 710 -68.76 -51.60 32.35
C ALA A 710 -67.42 -52.16 31.84
N LEU A 711 -66.28 -51.61 32.30
CA LEU A 711 -65.61 -51.79 33.61
C LEU A 711 -64.49 -52.86 33.52
N TRP A 712 -63.26 -52.42 33.81
CA TRP A 712 -62.08 -53.15 34.35
C TRP A 712 -61.26 -53.91 33.29
N ASP A 713 -59.93 -53.96 33.36
CA ASP A 713 -59.13 -54.18 34.57
C ASP A 713 -57.68 -53.70 34.42
N ALA A 714 -57.08 -53.38 35.56
CA ALA A 714 -55.66 -53.10 35.73
C ALA A 714 -54.96 -54.37 36.25
N GLY A 715 -53.84 -54.74 35.63
CA GLY A 715 -52.74 -55.47 36.26
C GLY A 715 -52.87 -56.99 36.43
N SER A 716 -52.02 -57.74 35.73
CA SER A 716 -50.93 -58.56 36.32
C SER A 716 -50.45 -59.66 35.37
N ARG A 717 -49.12 -59.81 35.34
CA ARG A 717 -48.26 -60.78 34.64
C ARG A 717 -47.88 -60.51 33.20
#